data_AF-A0A2S3WBM3-F1
#
_entry.id   AF-A0A2S3WBM3-F1
#
_cell.length_a   1.000
_cell.length_b   1.000
_cell.length_c   1.000
_cell.angle_alpha   90.00
_cell.angle_beta   90.00
_cell.angle_gamma   90.00
#
_symmetry.space_group_name_H-M   'P 1'
#
loop_
_entity.id
_entity.type
_entity.pdbx_description
1 polymer ?
#
loop_
_entity_poly.entity_id
_entity_poly.type
_entity_poly.pdbx_seq_one_letter_code
_entity_poly.pdbx_strand_id
1 'polypeptide(L)'
;MPMTPYLVSQFAQSTMTNLVRECFGYDFPDILTKRQVSYIFNYLNRLNAKTVLLEFQYVDKDFLEDFSRYYAKRYGNDGHKCARMHFFACNLDHGIVSEILAGGLNAEALVKELQDHYLGFMVIKPLPKTFIGKTCLKVIEDESTDEKRKRRLSREYQVDLFGINLSVESLAFQEQDKVIAACATTAIWSALHALQWHSIRSVHSCSEITMNALNDRNGSSNSFPNTELNAEQMLRSIDAEGLRHHQESLRGIDEKRFFETVVSHIDSKLPLIFIGDVHTLRGPAKTRAVREGNHAICIVGYKQDEEQILYIHDDRLGPYVRAKLVPTTGYLINRKTMREAWALGLQTMNEDGTWSDPVELIEPDVLIVPTDKKVRLPFYYALETCGRIRKQVAEDWKIWFPSEEGNIAEDISFRIRLREVSHIRQEIRSLSYAYNAPMPLPVNEQTSNTTECDGGESTGGEDQQGPTEEQIDRWEKSKVAFLTKGFARFQWESQFFYGRTPAFKMYIDATDVPQGDAVSAVFTDDLFYGNAVLNLLRLNPSAKRFKAKDGQFFPSFMHRLVEEDNSVEKYLDTTYGELRAPLYLKEQEIRGKNIFNNPTAVTLYDSPRLPIVDLHEKFGKGARYLIWAISKDGALIIGKELTFRIGERVEKCGHPSITGFKPARIAGEMHKAGIGSWQINSKSGRYSGDYPKKDELLQNALYKFQQFFPKEVFVIQADGTPTIVIPPGSEQDSKPA
;
A
#
# COMPACT_ATOMS: atom_id res chain seq x y z
N MET A 1 23.22 14.41 50.11
CA MET A 1 22.36 15.60 49.96
C MET A 1 21.21 15.21 49.04
N PRO A 2 19.96 15.67 49.25
CA PRO A 2 18.91 15.42 48.28
C PRO A 2 19.24 16.30 47.07
N MET A 3 19.97 15.74 46.10
CA MET A 3 20.10 16.40 44.80
C MET A 3 18.70 16.49 44.22
N THR A 4 18.32 17.66 43.74
CA THR A 4 17.13 17.82 42.90
C THR A 4 17.14 16.72 41.83
N PRO A 5 16.09 15.90 41.72
CA PRO A 5 16.10 14.67 40.90
C PRO A 5 16.12 14.96 39.38
N TYR A 6 16.06 16.23 39.00
CA TYR A 6 16.18 16.74 37.65
C TYR A 6 16.77 18.16 37.68
N LEU A 7 17.30 18.63 36.55
CA LEU A 7 17.70 20.03 36.35
C LEU A 7 16.96 20.61 35.15
N VAL A 8 16.42 21.81 35.32
CA VAL A 8 15.83 22.59 34.21
C VAL A 8 16.69 23.82 33.95
N SER A 9 17.02 24.08 32.69
CA SER A 9 17.79 25.26 32.32
C SER A 9 17.51 25.70 30.88
N GLN A 10 17.86 26.96 30.57
CA GLN A 10 17.72 27.52 29.24
C GLN A 10 18.53 26.70 28.23
N PHE A 11 17.94 26.46 27.06
CA PHE A 11 18.61 25.82 25.94
C PHE A 11 19.73 26.72 25.40
N ALA A 12 20.98 26.34 25.69
CA ALA A 12 22.20 26.99 25.22
C ALA A 12 23.35 25.98 25.23
N GLN A 13 24.38 26.20 24.40
CA GLN A 13 25.54 25.30 24.31
C GLN A 13 26.26 25.14 25.67
N SER A 14 26.52 26.26 26.35
CA SER A 14 27.17 26.27 27.67
C SER A 14 26.35 25.50 28.71
N THR A 15 25.03 25.64 28.69
CA THR A 15 24.12 24.89 29.56
C THR A 15 24.19 23.40 29.30
N MET A 16 24.14 22.96 28.03
CA MET A 16 24.22 21.53 27.71
C MET A 16 25.51 20.90 28.23
N THR A 17 26.65 21.58 28.06
CA THR A 17 27.94 21.10 28.58
C THR A 17 27.93 20.98 30.10
N ASN A 18 27.41 21.99 30.79
CA ASN A 18 27.32 21.97 32.26
C ASN A 18 26.41 20.83 32.74
N LEU A 19 25.25 20.64 32.11
CA LEU A 19 24.33 19.55 32.46
C LEU A 19 24.98 18.16 32.30
N VAL A 20 25.77 17.94 31.26
CA VAL A 20 26.52 16.67 31.09
C VAL A 20 27.59 16.50 32.17
N ARG A 21 28.34 17.57 32.50
CA ARG A 21 29.38 17.53 33.55
C ARG A 21 28.82 17.30 34.94
N GLU A 22 27.64 17.87 35.25
CA GLU A 22 26.94 17.59 36.50
C GLU A 22 26.48 16.12 36.60
N CYS A 23 26.24 15.43 35.47
CA CYS A 23 25.90 14.01 35.47
C CYS A 23 27.11 13.09 35.67
N PHE A 24 28.20 13.34 34.93
CA PHE A 24 29.29 12.37 34.78
C PHE A 24 30.64 12.87 35.35
N GLY A 25 30.67 14.05 35.94
CA GLY A 25 31.87 14.69 36.48
C GLY A 25 32.56 15.63 35.48
N TYR A 26 33.43 16.49 36.01
CA TYR A 26 34.18 17.50 35.23
C TYR A 26 35.29 16.91 34.35
N ASP A 27 35.67 15.65 34.59
CA ASP A 27 36.59 14.89 33.72
C ASP A 27 35.92 14.44 32.42
N PHE A 28 34.59 14.57 32.32
CA PHE A 28 33.87 14.26 31.09
C PHE A 28 34.27 15.23 29.96
N PRO A 29 34.55 14.73 28.74
CA PRO A 29 35.02 15.57 27.64
C PRO A 29 34.06 16.72 27.30
N ASP A 30 34.63 17.82 26.82
CA ASP A 30 33.82 18.92 26.30
C ASP A 30 33.01 18.46 25.08
N ILE A 31 31.70 18.33 25.27
CA ILE A 31 30.76 17.82 24.28
C ILE A 31 30.69 18.72 23.04
N LEU A 32 31.01 20.01 23.16
CA LEU A 32 30.92 20.99 22.07
C LEU A 32 31.98 20.77 20.98
N THR A 33 33.00 19.97 21.27
CA THR A 33 34.03 19.60 20.29
C THR A 33 33.50 18.64 19.22
N LYS A 34 32.32 18.04 19.42
CA LYS A 34 31.73 17.09 18.48
C LYS A 34 30.82 17.76 17.46
N ARG A 35 31.05 17.44 16.18
CA ARG A 35 30.19 17.84 15.05
C ARG A 35 28.72 17.45 15.27
N GLN A 36 28.47 16.29 15.88
CA GLN A 36 27.10 15.82 16.14
C GLN A 36 26.36 16.69 17.16
N VAL A 37 27.05 17.18 18.20
CA VAL A 37 26.45 18.07 19.19
C VAL A 37 26.11 19.41 18.56
N SER A 38 27.03 19.98 17.77
CA SER A 38 26.76 21.21 17.00
C SER A 38 25.59 21.03 16.04
N TYR A 39 25.52 19.90 15.33
CA TYR A 39 24.42 19.60 14.42
C TYR A 39 23.07 19.50 15.14
N ILE A 40 23.01 18.73 16.23
CA ILE A 40 21.80 18.59 17.06
C ILE A 40 21.38 19.93 17.66
N PHE A 41 22.33 20.75 18.11
CA PHE A 41 22.06 22.08 18.64
C PHE A 41 21.41 22.98 17.57
N ASN A 42 21.97 23.03 16.36
CA ASN A 42 21.38 23.80 15.26
C ASN A 42 20.00 23.25 14.87
N TYR A 43 19.83 21.93 14.85
CA TYR A 43 18.54 21.27 14.58
C TYR A 43 17.46 21.70 15.57
N LEU A 44 17.78 21.70 16.86
CA LEU A 44 16.88 22.13 17.94
C LEU A 44 16.61 23.65 17.91
N ASN A 45 17.61 24.47 17.56
CA ASN A 45 17.39 25.90 17.34
C ASN A 45 16.38 26.14 16.22
N ARG A 46 16.45 25.38 15.11
CA ARG A 46 15.49 25.48 14.01
C ARG A 46 14.07 25.08 14.43
N LEU A 47 13.95 24.22 15.45
CA LEU A 47 12.69 23.86 16.09
C LEU A 47 12.25 24.83 17.20
N ASN A 48 12.96 25.95 17.38
CA ASN A 48 12.73 26.95 18.42
C ASN A 48 12.83 26.37 19.85
N ALA A 49 13.79 25.48 20.10
CA ALA A 49 14.07 25.00 21.46
C ALA A 49 14.43 26.17 22.39
N LYS A 50 13.78 26.22 23.56
CA LYS A 50 13.96 27.27 24.58
C LYS A 50 14.51 26.73 25.88
N THR A 51 14.11 25.50 26.25
CA THR A 51 14.48 24.91 27.53
C THR A 51 14.93 23.46 27.35
N VAL A 52 15.88 23.05 28.20
CA VAL A 52 16.31 21.66 28.35
C VAL A 52 16.06 21.20 29.79
N LEU A 53 15.45 20.02 29.95
CA LEU A 53 15.29 19.33 31.21
C LEU A 53 16.17 18.08 31.22
N LEU A 54 16.98 17.95 32.25
CA LEU A 54 17.87 16.82 32.46
C LEU A 54 17.26 15.86 33.48
N GLU A 55 17.01 14.63 33.04
CA GLU A 55 16.67 13.48 33.88
C GLU A 55 17.93 12.69 34.22
N PHE A 56 18.18 12.53 35.52
CA PHE A 56 19.33 11.77 36.02
C PHE A 56 19.05 10.28 36.14
N GLN A 57 20.11 9.47 36.09
CA GLN A 57 20.07 8.03 36.37
C GLN A 57 19.07 7.25 35.50
N TYR A 58 18.90 7.68 34.25
CA TYR A 58 18.06 7.01 33.27
C TYR A 58 18.66 5.65 32.89
N VAL A 59 17.81 4.63 32.74
CA VAL A 59 18.22 3.31 32.26
C VAL A 59 17.73 3.17 30.81
N ASP A 60 18.65 3.34 29.88
CA ASP A 60 18.36 3.13 28.46
C ASP A 60 18.46 1.62 28.14
N LYS A 61 17.43 1.08 27.47
CA LYS A 61 17.38 -0.33 27.09
C LYS A 61 18.57 -0.73 26.21
N ASP A 62 18.83 0.06 25.17
CA ASP A 62 19.82 -0.29 24.15
C ASP A 62 21.24 -0.25 24.75
N PHE A 63 21.54 0.81 25.51
CA PHE A 63 22.83 0.92 26.20
C PHE A 63 23.00 -0.07 27.36
N LEU A 64 21.97 -0.37 28.14
CA LEU A 64 22.05 -1.38 29.20
C LEU A 64 22.46 -2.74 28.62
N GLU A 65 21.88 -3.08 27.47
CA GLU A 65 22.18 -4.31 26.79
C GLU A 65 23.64 -4.31 26.27
N ASP A 66 24.07 -3.25 25.58
CA ASP A 66 25.46 -3.09 25.13
C ASP A 66 26.46 -3.11 26.31
N PHE A 67 26.08 -2.49 27.43
CA PHE A 67 26.87 -2.48 28.65
C PHE A 67 27.03 -3.89 29.22
N SER A 68 25.93 -4.63 29.35
CA SER A 68 25.95 -5.97 29.95
C SER A 68 26.86 -6.95 29.19
N ARG A 69 26.87 -6.86 27.85
CA ARG A 69 27.62 -7.79 26.99
C ARG A 69 29.10 -7.47 26.93
N TYR A 70 29.43 -6.17 26.93
CA TYR A 70 30.79 -5.70 26.71
C TYR A 70 31.36 -4.90 27.90
N TYR A 71 30.77 -3.74 28.22
CA TYR A 71 31.36 -2.80 29.16
C TYR A 71 31.42 -3.28 30.61
N ALA A 72 30.48 -4.14 31.04
CA ALA A 72 30.47 -4.73 32.37
C ALA A 72 31.74 -5.53 32.70
N LYS A 73 32.43 -6.04 31.66
CA LYS A 73 33.67 -6.82 31.78
C LYS A 73 34.94 -5.94 31.74
N ARG A 74 34.80 -4.63 31.54
CA ARG A 74 35.93 -3.68 31.45
C ARG A 74 36.30 -3.15 32.83
N TYR A 75 37.60 -3.10 33.12
CA TYR A 75 38.13 -2.41 34.29
C TYR A 75 37.91 -0.90 34.18
N GLY A 76 37.42 -0.27 35.24
CA GLY A 76 37.07 1.16 35.24
C GLY A 76 35.89 1.49 34.34
N ASN A 77 34.80 0.71 34.42
CA ASN A 77 33.56 1.05 33.73
C ASN A 77 32.81 2.17 34.49
N ASP A 78 32.27 3.13 33.74
CA ASP A 78 31.55 4.31 34.28
C ASP A 78 30.07 3.99 34.61
N GLY A 79 29.74 2.71 34.76
CA GLY A 79 28.38 2.22 35.03
C GLY A 79 27.44 2.16 33.83
N HIS A 80 26.20 1.72 34.07
CA HIS A 80 25.15 1.55 33.06
C HIS A 80 24.08 2.64 33.10
N LYS A 81 24.17 3.58 34.05
CA LYS A 81 23.18 4.64 34.24
C LYS A 81 23.50 5.79 33.28
N CYS A 82 22.56 6.08 32.39
CA CYS A 82 22.58 7.21 31.48
C CYS A 82 22.01 8.47 32.14
N ALA A 83 22.06 9.57 31.40
CA ALA A 83 21.19 10.72 31.60
C ALA A 83 20.32 10.92 30.36
N ARG A 84 19.18 11.59 30.49
CA ARG A 84 18.31 11.91 29.35
C ARG A 84 17.98 13.40 29.34
N MET A 85 18.30 14.07 28.25
CA MET A 85 17.96 15.47 28.02
C MET A 85 16.67 15.55 27.23
N HIS A 86 15.68 16.26 27.77
CA HIS A 86 14.40 16.57 27.13
C HIS A 86 14.41 18.01 26.65
N PHE A 87 13.92 18.26 25.43
CA PHE A 87 13.93 19.58 24.82
C PHE A 87 12.51 20.09 24.60
N PHE A 88 12.29 21.38 24.87
CA PHE A 88 10.98 22.02 24.77
C PHE A 88 11.05 23.37 24.04
N ALA A 89 10.01 23.68 23.27
CA ALA A 89 9.82 24.97 22.59
C ALA A 89 9.12 26.04 23.46
N CYS A 90 8.84 25.72 24.73
CA CYS A 90 8.31 26.63 25.74
C CYS A 90 9.36 26.95 26.81
N ASN A 91 9.13 28.02 27.55
CA ASN A 91 9.92 28.33 28.74
C ASN A 91 9.46 27.41 29.86
N LEU A 92 10.40 26.65 30.45
CA LEU A 92 10.14 25.76 31.55
C LEU A 92 11.10 26.08 32.70
N ASP A 93 10.63 26.00 33.94
CA ASP A 93 11.45 26.13 35.13
C ASP A 93 11.11 25.04 36.15
N HIS A 94 11.85 25.01 37.27
CA HIS A 94 11.63 24.00 38.30
C HIS A 94 10.26 24.13 38.98
N GLY A 95 9.68 25.34 39.03
CA GLY A 95 8.38 25.61 39.65
C GLY A 95 7.24 24.99 38.84
N ILE A 96 7.24 25.21 37.52
CA ILE A 96 6.26 24.61 36.60
C ILE A 96 6.32 23.09 36.65
N VAL A 97 7.53 22.51 36.60
CA VAL A 97 7.69 21.05 36.70
C VAL A 97 7.19 20.53 38.06
N SER A 98 7.48 21.24 39.16
CA SER A 98 7.00 20.85 40.49
C SER A 98 5.49 20.90 40.61
N GLU A 99 4.83 21.89 39.99
CA GLU A 99 3.37 22.00 39.97
C GLU A 99 2.72 20.85 39.19
N ILE A 100 3.28 20.50 38.04
CA ILE A 100 2.84 19.34 37.25
C ILE A 100 2.95 18.06 38.07
N LEU A 101 4.11 17.82 38.69
CA LEU A 101 4.37 16.59 39.47
C LEU A 101 3.54 16.52 40.76
N ALA A 102 3.19 17.66 41.35
CA ALA A 102 2.32 17.72 42.53
C ALA A 102 0.85 17.39 42.20
N GLY A 103 0.46 17.37 40.92
CA GLY A 103 -0.91 17.03 40.50
C GLY A 103 -1.95 18.08 40.91
N GLY A 104 -1.57 19.36 40.92
CA GLY A 104 -2.47 20.47 41.25
C GLY A 104 -3.60 20.70 40.23
N LEU A 105 -4.48 21.67 40.49
CA LEU A 105 -5.67 21.96 39.65
C LEU A 105 -5.34 22.26 38.18
N ASN A 106 -4.15 22.81 37.90
CA ASN A 106 -3.70 23.15 36.54
C ASN A 106 -2.80 22.08 35.90
N ALA A 107 -2.47 21.00 36.60
CA ALA A 107 -1.45 20.05 36.16
C ALA A 107 -1.78 19.45 34.78
N GLU A 108 -3.04 19.08 34.53
CA GLU A 108 -3.44 18.51 33.23
C GLU A 108 -3.28 19.52 32.07
N ALA A 109 -3.62 20.79 32.31
CA ALA A 109 -3.46 21.85 31.32
C ALA A 109 -1.98 22.11 31.01
N LEU A 110 -1.13 22.13 32.04
CA LEU A 110 0.32 22.29 31.90
C LEU A 110 0.96 21.08 31.20
N VAL A 111 0.51 19.85 31.48
CA VAL A 111 0.97 18.63 30.77
C VAL A 111 0.62 18.71 29.28
N LYS A 112 -0.58 19.19 28.94
CA LYS A 112 -0.97 19.38 27.55
C LYS A 112 -0.08 20.43 26.86
N GLU A 113 0.16 21.56 27.51
CA GLU A 113 1.08 22.58 26.99
C GLU A 113 2.50 22.05 26.82
N LEU A 114 2.98 21.23 27.77
CA LEU A 114 4.28 20.58 27.73
C LEU A 114 4.40 19.63 26.51
N GLN A 115 3.38 18.82 26.26
CA GLN A 115 3.31 17.92 25.11
C GLN A 115 3.29 18.68 23.77
N ASP A 116 2.48 19.74 23.66
CA ASP A 116 2.38 20.56 22.44
C ASP A 116 3.74 21.19 22.06
N HIS A 117 4.58 21.48 23.06
CA HIS A 117 5.91 22.05 22.90
C HIS A 117 7.06 21.03 23.02
N TYR A 118 6.78 19.73 23.14
CA TYR A 118 7.81 18.71 23.29
C TYR A 118 8.56 18.50 21.97
N LEU A 119 9.89 18.66 22.00
CA LEU A 119 10.76 18.51 20.84
C LEU A 119 11.51 17.18 20.81
N GLY A 120 11.35 16.35 21.85
CA GLY A 120 11.97 15.05 21.97
C GLY A 120 13.11 14.99 22.98
N PHE A 121 13.98 14.00 22.85
CA PHE A 121 15.05 13.73 23.80
C PHE A 121 16.35 13.23 23.18
N MET A 122 17.43 13.34 23.96
CA MET A 122 18.75 12.76 23.67
C MET A 122 19.24 12.02 24.93
N VAL A 123 19.51 10.72 24.79
CA VAL A 123 20.18 9.94 25.84
C VAL A 123 21.68 10.21 25.81
N ILE A 124 22.27 10.44 26.99
CA ILE A 124 23.71 10.57 27.19
C ILE A 124 24.21 9.31 27.89
N LYS A 125 25.06 8.55 27.18
CA LYS A 125 25.75 7.37 27.69
C LYS A 125 26.95 7.80 28.54
N PRO A 126 27.26 7.10 29.64
CA PRO A 126 28.49 7.28 30.42
C PRO A 126 29.71 6.72 29.65
N LEU A 127 29.94 7.20 28.43
CA LEU A 127 31.05 6.82 27.57
C LEU A 127 31.76 8.08 27.09
N PRO A 128 32.97 8.40 27.58
CA PRO A 128 33.64 9.68 27.29
C PRO A 128 33.76 10.00 25.79
N LYS A 129 33.95 8.98 24.95
CA LYS A 129 34.17 9.17 23.50
C LYS A 129 32.92 9.06 22.65
N THR A 130 31.92 8.29 23.04
CA THR A 130 30.76 7.92 22.20
C THR A 130 29.48 8.04 23.02
N PHE A 131 29.24 9.23 23.56
CA PHE A 131 28.20 9.48 24.56
C PHE A 131 26.80 9.71 23.99
N ILE A 132 26.63 9.98 22.71
CA ILE A 132 25.29 10.22 22.15
C ILE A 132 24.60 8.88 21.96
N GLY A 133 23.63 8.59 22.82
CA GLY A 133 22.78 7.42 22.75
C GLY A 133 21.55 7.65 21.88
N LYS A 134 20.52 6.84 22.13
CA LYS A 134 19.23 6.97 21.46
C LYS A 134 18.69 8.39 21.58
N THR A 135 18.50 9.01 20.42
CA THR A 135 18.07 10.39 20.26
C THR A 135 16.86 10.40 19.35
N CYS A 136 15.75 10.94 19.85
CA CYS A 136 14.50 11.05 19.12
C CYS A 136 14.08 12.51 19.17
N LEU A 137 14.33 13.25 18.08
CA LEU A 137 13.96 14.66 17.93
C LEU A 137 12.76 14.80 16.98
N LYS A 138 11.90 15.77 17.27
CA LYS A 138 10.75 16.11 16.43
C LYS A 138 11.18 16.36 14.99
N VAL A 139 10.54 15.68 14.04
CA VAL A 139 10.83 15.92 12.62
C VAL A 139 10.33 17.32 12.23
N ILE A 140 11.23 18.16 11.70
CA ILE A 140 10.83 19.46 11.12
C ILE A 140 9.74 19.21 10.09
N GLU A 141 8.74 20.07 9.97
CA GLU A 141 7.61 19.86 9.07
C GLU A 141 8.02 19.77 7.58
N ASP A 142 7.28 18.95 6.84
CA ASP A 142 7.42 18.77 5.41
C ASP A 142 6.31 19.55 4.69
N GLU A 143 6.64 20.73 4.18
CA GLU A 143 5.78 21.38 3.19
C GLU A 143 5.81 20.54 1.90
N SER A 144 4.64 20.11 1.45
CA SER A 144 4.46 19.43 0.16
C SER A 144 3.40 20.15 -0.65
N THR A 145 3.77 20.58 -1.85
CA THR A 145 2.87 21.11 -2.88
C THR A 145 2.99 20.25 -4.14
N ASP A 146 2.22 20.54 -5.18
CA ASP A 146 2.36 19.83 -6.47
C ASP A 146 3.76 20.00 -7.09
N GLU A 147 4.43 21.11 -6.81
CA GLU A 147 5.78 21.43 -7.32
C GLU A 147 6.90 20.99 -6.36
N LYS A 148 6.59 20.79 -5.08
CA LYS A 148 7.57 20.45 -4.04
C LYS A 148 7.15 19.18 -3.33
N ARG A 149 7.88 18.10 -3.55
CA ARG A 149 7.66 16.84 -2.84
C ARG A 149 8.74 16.64 -1.79
N LYS A 150 8.35 16.58 -0.53
CA LYS A 150 9.27 16.38 0.59
C LYS A 150 8.69 15.33 1.51
N ARG A 151 9.52 14.37 1.93
CA ARG A 151 9.10 13.31 2.83
C ARG A 151 10.25 12.80 3.67
N ARG A 152 10.04 12.73 4.98
CA ARG A 152 10.91 12.07 5.94
C ARG A 152 10.14 10.98 6.68
N LEU A 153 10.76 9.82 6.85
CA LEU A 153 10.21 8.73 7.64
C LEU A 153 10.24 9.14 9.11
N SER A 154 9.12 8.94 9.80
CA SER A 154 8.98 9.10 11.24
C SER A 154 8.06 8.03 11.80
N ARG A 155 8.10 7.89 13.12
CA ARG A 155 7.20 7.10 13.95
C ARG A 155 6.96 7.84 15.24
N GLU A 156 5.82 7.58 15.85
CA GLU A 156 5.55 8.05 17.20
C GLU A 156 6.38 7.27 18.23
N TYR A 157 7.18 8.00 19.02
CA TYR A 157 7.89 7.48 20.19
C TYR A 157 7.18 7.95 21.45
N GLN A 158 6.71 6.99 22.25
CA GLN A 158 6.14 7.24 23.58
C GLN A 158 7.28 7.41 24.60
N VAL A 159 7.19 8.45 25.43
CA VAL A 159 8.21 8.86 26.38
C VAL A 159 7.56 9.10 27.74
N ASP A 160 7.96 8.34 28.74
CA ASP A 160 7.59 8.60 30.13
C ASP A 160 8.58 9.58 30.75
N LEU A 161 8.15 10.76 31.16
CA LEU A 161 8.94 11.73 31.92
C LEU A 161 8.35 11.85 33.33
N PHE A 162 8.91 11.12 34.30
CA PHE A 162 8.42 11.09 35.69
C PHE A 162 6.93 10.72 35.82
N GLY A 163 6.43 9.82 34.96
CA GLY A 163 5.00 9.47 34.88
C GLY A 163 4.17 10.37 33.95
N ILE A 164 4.74 11.44 33.40
CA ILE A 164 4.09 12.25 32.36
C ILE A 164 4.24 11.53 31.03
N ASN A 165 3.11 11.13 30.43
CA ASN A 165 3.11 10.47 29.14
C ASN A 165 3.24 11.51 28.01
N LEU A 166 4.42 11.57 27.41
CA LEU A 166 4.73 12.42 26.27
C LEU A 166 4.89 11.56 25.00
N SER A 167 4.70 12.16 23.83
CA SER A 167 5.04 11.52 22.56
C SER A 167 5.72 12.48 21.58
N VAL A 168 6.54 11.93 20.68
CA VAL A 168 7.20 12.70 19.62
C VAL A 168 7.25 11.91 18.32
N GLU A 169 6.84 12.53 17.22
CA GLU A 169 7.07 12.02 15.87
C GLU A 169 8.55 12.20 15.51
N SER A 170 9.26 11.08 15.41
CA SER A 170 10.71 11.07 15.25
C SER A 170 11.18 9.82 14.51
N LEU A 171 12.48 9.74 14.25
CA LEU A 171 13.16 8.49 13.94
C LEU A 171 14.39 8.42 14.82
N ALA A 172 14.57 7.29 15.52
CA ALA A 172 15.68 7.14 16.45
C ALA A 172 17.02 7.26 15.70
N PHE A 173 17.92 8.03 16.28
CA PHE A 173 19.30 8.21 15.87
C PHE A 173 20.23 7.85 17.04
N GLN A 174 21.44 7.40 16.75
CA GLN A 174 22.51 7.31 17.73
C GLN A 174 23.87 7.46 17.05
N GLU A 175 24.87 7.85 17.85
CA GLU A 175 26.26 7.87 17.41
C GLU A 175 26.85 6.45 17.44
N GLN A 176 27.71 6.14 16.46
CA GLN A 176 28.44 4.88 16.45
C GLN A 176 29.36 4.73 17.64
N ASP A 177 29.43 3.50 18.13
CA ASP A 177 30.43 3.07 19.08
C ASP A 177 31.46 2.23 18.34
N LYS A 178 32.61 2.80 17.98
CA LYS A 178 33.68 2.10 17.24
C LYS A 178 34.22 0.84 17.93
N VAL A 179 33.74 0.48 19.12
CA VAL A 179 34.08 -0.77 19.81
C VAL A 179 33.00 -1.84 19.62
N ILE A 180 31.71 -1.49 19.69
CA ILE A 180 30.58 -2.43 19.69
C ILE A 180 29.77 -2.36 18.38
N ALA A 181 29.69 -1.17 17.80
CA ALA A 181 28.73 -0.76 16.77
C ALA A 181 29.40 0.16 15.74
N ALA A 182 29.95 -0.43 14.67
CA ALA A 182 30.46 0.34 13.55
C ALA A 182 29.30 0.99 12.74
N CYS A 183 29.65 1.73 11.69
CA CYS A 183 28.69 2.42 10.82
C CYS A 183 27.59 1.49 10.27
N ALA A 184 27.96 0.29 9.82
CA ALA A 184 27.01 -0.71 9.31
C ALA A 184 25.95 -1.10 10.33
N THR A 185 26.35 -1.36 11.58
CA THR A 185 25.44 -1.70 12.68
C THR A 185 24.45 -0.56 12.96
N THR A 186 24.95 0.68 13.01
CA THR A 186 24.12 1.88 13.28
C THR A 186 23.15 2.17 12.13
N ALA A 187 23.57 1.92 10.88
CA ALA A 187 22.70 2.06 9.70
C ALA A 187 21.58 1.01 9.70
N ILE A 188 21.87 -0.25 10.06
CA ILE A 188 20.85 -1.31 10.24
C ILE A 188 19.90 -0.92 11.37
N TRP A 189 20.42 -0.53 12.53
CA TRP A 189 19.60 -0.12 13.68
C TRP A 189 18.65 1.02 13.32
N SER A 190 19.13 2.03 12.59
CA SER A 190 18.32 3.16 12.11
C SER A 190 17.22 2.68 11.14
N ALA A 191 17.55 1.75 10.23
CA ALA A 191 16.58 1.16 9.32
C ALA A 191 15.50 0.36 10.07
N LEU A 192 15.86 -0.43 11.08
CA LEU A 192 14.90 -1.18 11.90
C LEU A 192 13.94 -0.27 12.65
N HIS A 193 14.43 0.87 13.16
CA HIS A 193 13.57 1.89 13.76
C HIS A 193 12.62 2.52 12.74
N ALA A 194 12.99 2.62 11.46
CA ALA A 194 12.15 3.21 10.42
C ALA A 194 11.02 2.29 9.91
N LEU A 195 11.17 0.96 10.05
CA LEU A 195 10.18 -0.02 9.58
C LEU A 195 8.89 0.03 10.42
N GLN A 196 7.78 0.43 9.80
CA GLN A 196 6.51 0.70 10.48
C GLN A 196 5.88 -0.53 11.15
N TRP A 197 6.00 -1.70 10.51
CA TRP A 197 5.48 -2.97 11.04
C TRP A 197 6.42 -3.65 12.05
N HIS A 198 7.64 -3.13 12.23
CA HIS A 198 8.58 -3.64 13.22
C HIS A 198 8.38 -2.90 14.55
N SER A 199 8.18 -3.61 15.66
CA SER A 199 7.94 -2.93 16.95
C SER A 199 9.18 -2.15 17.40
N ILE A 200 9.00 -0.88 17.78
CA ILE A 200 10.10 -0.03 18.30
C ILE A 200 10.76 -0.69 19.52
N ARG A 201 9.96 -1.34 20.36
CA ARG A 201 10.45 -2.00 21.59
C ARG A 201 11.22 -3.29 21.31
N SER A 202 10.96 -3.94 20.17
CA SER A 202 11.65 -5.18 19.77
C SER A 202 12.90 -4.95 18.93
N VAL A 203 13.24 -3.69 18.59
CA VAL A 203 14.51 -3.40 17.91
C VAL A 203 15.65 -3.86 18.82
N HIS A 204 16.50 -4.71 18.26
CA HIS A 204 17.71 -5.19 18.90
C HIS A 204 18.71 -4.05 19.09
N SER A 205 19.46 -4.10 20.20
CA SER A 205 20.57 -3.19 20.48
C SER A 205 21.70 -3.37 19.45
N CYS A 206 22.63 -2.40 19.40
CA CYS A 206 23.72 -2.50 18.43
C CYS A 206 24.64 -3.70 18.68
N SER A 207 24.90 -4.07 19.94
CA SER A 207 25.66 -5.29 20.24
C SER A 207 25.00 -6.55 19.69
N GLU A 208 23.66 -6.65 19.73
CA GLU A 208 22.91 -7.79 19.17
C GLU A 208 23.03 -7.85 17.66
N ILE A 209 22.81 -6.72 16.99
CA ILE A 209 22.94 -6.59 15.54
C ILE A 209 24.35 -7.02 15.10
N THR A 210 25.39 -6.52 15.77
CA THR A 210 26.78 -6.90 15.47
C THR A 210 27.03 -8.39 15.73
N MET A 211 26.58 -8.97 16.85
CA MET A 211 26.75 -10.40 17.12
C MET A 211 26.01 -11.29 16.11
N ASN A 212 24.78 -10.91 15.72
CA ASN A 212 24.00 -11.61 14.71
C ASN A 212 24.70 -11.61 13.35
N ALA A 213 25.39 -10.51 13.00
CA ALA A 213 26.19 -10.42 11.79
C ALA A 213 27.44 -11.32 11.80
N LEU A 214 28.04 -11.54 12.97
CA LEU A 214 29.31 -12.27 13.15
C LEU A 214 29.17 -13.77 13.43
N ASN A 215 27.98 -14.25 13.79
CA ASN A 215 27.73 -15.66 14.12
C ASN A 215 27.81 -16.56 12.86
N ASP A 216 29.00 -17.09 12.55
CA ASP A 216 29.24 -18.09 11.50
C ASP A 216 29.62 -19.47 12.06
N ARG A 217 29.23 -20.55 11.36
CA ARG A 217 29.66 -21.93 11.63
C ARG A 217 30.93 -22.24 10.81
N ASN A 218 32.01 -22.60 11.52
CA ASN A 218 33.33 -23.05 11.06
C ASN A 218 34.23 -21.99 10.38
N GLY A 219 35.33 -21.65 11.06
CA GLY A 219 36.48 -20.92 10.48
C GLY A 219 36.55 -19.42 10.80
N SER A 220 35.54 -18.85 11.46
CA SER A 220 35.58 -17.47 11.94
C SER A 220 36.60 -17.32 13.08
N SER A 221 37.61 -16.48 12.88
CA SER A 221 38.41 -15.95 13.98
C SER A 221 37.52 -15.00 14.79
N ASN A 222 36.85 -15.50 15.81
CA ASN A 222 36.09 -14.70 16.77
C ASN A 222 36.88 -13.46 17.20
N SER A 223 36.45 -12.28 16.80
CA SER A 223 36.90 -11.03 17.40
C SER A 223 35.78 -9.99 17.43
N PHE A 224 34.71 -10.31 18.17
CA PHE A 224 33.97 -9.25 18.87
C PHE A 224 34.83 -8.86 20.09
N PRO A 225 35.24 -7.59 20.27
CA PRO A 225 34.91 -6.41 19.46
C PRO A 225 35.80 -6.18 18.22
N ASN A 226 35.20 -5.52 17.21
CA ASN A 226 35.75 -4.92 15.97
C ASN A 226 36.10 -5.80 14.74
N THR A 227 35.14 -5.86 13.80
CA THR A 227 35.38 -5.78 12.34
C THR A 227 34.32 -4.88 11.72
N GLU A 228 34.71 -4.00 10.80
CA GLU A 228 33.74 -3.36 9.89
C GLU A 228 32.90 -4.46 9.22
N LEU A 229 31.57 -4.34 9.24
CA LEU A 229 30.71 -5.35 8.62
C LEU A 229 30.75 -5.16 7.10
N ASN A 230 31.04 -6.24 6.38
CA ASN A 230 30.85 -6.26 4.94
C ASN A 230 29.35 -6.40 4.58
N ALA A 231 29.01 -6.21 3.31
CA ALA A 231 27.62 -6.28 2.85
C ALA A 231 26.96 -7.63 3.20
N GLU A 232 27.66 -8.76 3.06
CA GLU A 232 27.12 -10.09 3.38
C GLU A 232 26.77 -10.22 4.88
N GLN A 233 27.65 -9.73 5.76
CA GLN A 233 27.39 -9.71 7.21
C GLN A 233 26.20 -8.81 7.58
N MET A 234 26.03 -7.67 6.87
CA MET A 234 24.87 -6.82 7.04
C MET A 234 23.57 -7.53 6.64
N LEU A 235 23.58 -8.25 5.51
CA LEU A 235 22.45 -9.05 5.05
C LEU A 235 22.07 -10.14 6.07
N ARG A 236 23.06 -10.86 6.60
CA ARG A 236 22.85 -11.87 7.66
C ARG A 236 22.19 -11.29 8.90
N SER A 237 22.60 -10.09 9.31
CA SER A 237 21.95 -9.40 10.42
C SER A 237 20.49 -9.07 10.11
N ILE A 238 20.16 -8.66 8.89
CA ILE A 238 18.77 -8.40 8.48
C ILE A 238 17.95 -9.70 8.46
N ASP A 239 18.54 -10.82 8.03
CA ASP A 239 17.90 -12.14 8.08
C ASP A 239 17.62 -12.58 9.53
N ALA A 240 18.52 -12.28 10.47
CA ALA A 240 18.33 -12.59 11.89
C ALA A 240 17.15 -11.82 12.53
N GLU A 241 16.82 -10.64 11.99
CA GLU A 241 15.60 -9.88 12.35
C GLU A 241 14.32 -10.50 11.76
N GLY A 242 14.43 -11.56 10.97
CA GLY A 242 13.30 -12.22 10.31
C GLY A 242 12.72 -11.40 9.15
N LEU A 243 13.53 -10.52 8.56
CA LEU A 243 13.17 -9.67 7.43
C LEU A 243 13.63 -10.27 6.09
N ARG A 244 13.23 -9.64 4.99
CA ARG A 244 13.84 -9.87 3.67
C ARG A 244 14.65 -8.66 3.28
N HIS A 245 15.68 -8.86 2.47
CA HIS A 245 16.52 -7.79 1.97
C HIS A 245 16.58 -7.83 0.44
N HIS A 246 16.57 -6.66 -0.18
CA HIS A 246 16.86 -6.50 -1.60
C HIS A 246 18.16 -5.72 -1.73
N GLN A 247 19.19 -6.34 -2.29
CA GLN A 247 20.49 -5.70 -2.52
C GLN A 247 20.58 -5.32 -4.01
N GLU A 248 21.01 -4.08 -4.27
CA GLU A 248 21.28 -3.59 -5.60
C GLU A 248 22.71 -3.02 -5.67
N SER A 249 23.41 -3.32 -6.77
CA SER A 249 24.68 -2.67 -7.11
C SER A 249 24.36 -1.28 -7.66
N LEU A 250 24.99 -0.24 -7.11
CA LEU A 250 24.83 1.12 -7.60
C LEU A 250 25.84 1.48 -8.70
N ARG A 251 26.75 0.56 -9.04
CA ARG A 251 27.74 0.77 -10.10
C ARG A 251 27.08 1.01 -11.46
N GLY A 252 27.41 2.14 -12.08
CA GLY A 252 26.87 2.51 -13.39
C GLY A 252 25.39 2.86 -13.40
N ILE A 253 24.75 3.00 -12.24
CA ILE A 253 23.38 3.50 -12.12
C ILE A 253 23.43 5.02 -12.22
N ASP A 254 22.56 5.62 -13.04
CA ASP A 254 22.45 7.06 -13.15
C ASP A 254 21.75 7.71 -11.94
N GLU A 255 22.03 8.98 -11.69
CA GLU A 255 21.52 9.71 -10.53
C GLU A 255 19.99 9.77 -10.49
N LYS A 256 19.34 9.87 -11.66
CA LYS A 256 17.89 9.99 -11.77
C LYS A 256 17.20 8.67 -11.39
N ARG A 257 17.69 7.55 -11.93
CA ARG A 257 17.20 6.21 -11.58
C ARG A 257 17.39 5.91 -10.09
N PHE A 258 18.52 6.31 -9.50
CA PHE A 258 18.75 6.16 -8.07
C PHE A 258 17.77 7.02 -7.26
N PHE A 259 17.56 8.28 -7.63
CA PHE A 259 16.61 9.15 -6.94
C PHE A 259 15.17 8.63 -7.04
N GLU A 260 14.73 8.14 -8.20
CA GLU A 260 13.42 7.48 -8.39
C GLU A 260 13.27 6.23 -7.50
N THR A 261 14.36 5.46 -7.33
CA THR A 261 14.42 4.31 -6.42
C THR A 261 14.22 4.76 -4.97
N VAL A 262 14.93 5.79 -4.51
CA VAL A 262 14.77 6.34 -3.16
C VAL A 262 13.35 6.86 -2.94
N VAL A 263 12.82 7.67 -3.87
CA VAL A 263 11.46 8.22 -3.78
C VAL A 263 10.43 7.11 -3.64
N SER A 264 10.52 6.05 -4.45
CA SER A 264 9.57 4.94 -4.42
C SER A 264 9.61 4.17 -3.10
N HIS A 265 10.80 3.89 -2.56
CA HIS A 265 10.96 3.20 -1.29
C HIS A 265 10.53 4.06 -0.10
N ILE A 266 10.94 5.32 -0.03
CA ILE A 266 10.48 6.24 1.02
C ILE A 266 8.96 6.41 0.95
N ASP A 267 8.38 6.49 -0.26
CA ASP A 267 6.93 6.56 -0.41
C ASP A 267 6.21 5.31 0.10
N SER A 268 6.89 4.16 -0.02
CA SER A 268 6.50 2.85 0.50
C SER A 268 6.75 2.68 2.01
N LYS A 269 7.22 3.73 2.69
CA LYS A 269 7.63 3.69 4.11
C LYS A 269 8.79 2.71 4.38
N LEU A 270 9.68 2.55 3.41
CA LEU A 270 10.87 1.70 3.49
C LEU A 270 12.14 2.56 3.59
N PRO A 271 13.00 2.37 4.61
CA PRO A 271 14.32 2.98 4.64
C PRO A 271 15.25 2.29 3.62
N LEU A 272 16.34 2.95 3.25
CA LEU A 272 17.38 2.34 2.42
C LEU A 272 18.73 2.47 3.13
N ILE A 273 19.48 1.38 3.20
CA ILE A 273 20.86 1.39 3.70
C ILE A 273 21.78 1.58 2.50
N PHE A 274 22.57 2.64 2.54
CA PHE A 274 23.46 3.03 1.45
C PHE A 274 24.91 2.84 1.90
N ILE A 275 25.70 2.16 1.08
CA ILE A 275 27.12 1.88 1.31
C ILE A 275 27.93 2.53 0.21
N GLY A 276 28.98 3.25 0.59
CA GLY A 276 29.86 3.92 -0.36
C GLY A 276 31.22 4.33 0.20
N ASP A 277 32.10 4.80 -0.69
CA ASP A 277 33.42 5.31 -0.37
C ASP A 277 33.32 6.80 0.02
N VAL A 278 33.78 7.17 1.22
CA VAL A 278 33.83 8.56 1.67
C VAL A 278 35.10 9.22 1.17
N HIS A 279 34.95 10.40 0.58
CA HIS A 279 36.02 11.26 0.14
C HIS A 279 35.89 12.67 0.73
N THR A 280 36.93 13.15 1.41
CA THR A 280 36.99 14.53 1.88
C THR A 280 37.58 15.44 0.80
N LEU A 281 36.94 16.59 0.58
CA LEU A 281 37.38 17.58 -0.41
C LEU A 281 38.48 18.48 0.16
N ARG A 282 39.60 18.60 -0.56
CA ARG A 282 40.75 19.43 -0.17
C ARG A 282 41.18 20.40 -1.28
N GLY A 283 41.98 21.39 -0.89
CA GLY A 283 42.56 22.40 -1.78
C GLY A 283 41.68 23.66 -1.95
N PRO A 284 42.22 24.74 -2.56
CA PRO A 284 41.54 26.04 -2.64
C PRO A 284 40.20 25.98 -3.38
N ALA A 285 40.11 25.12 -4.41
CA ALA A 285 38.90 24.92 -5.20
C ALA A 285 38.04 23.73 -4.72
N LYS A 286 38.42 23.04 -3.63
CA LYS A 286 37.75 21.83 -3.12
C LYS A 286 37.53 20.71 -4.16
N THR A 287 38.36 20.63 -5.20
CA THR A 287 38.23 19.61 -6.27
C THR A 287 39.06 18.35 -6.05
N ARG A 288 40.00 18.35 -5.09
CA ARG A 288 40.84 17.20 -4.78
C ARG A 288 40.17 16.33 -3.73
N ALA A 289 39.68 15.16 -4.14
CA ALA A 289 39.06 14.16 -3.27
C ALA A 289 40.13 13.24 -2.66
N VAL A 290 40.08 13.06 -1.34
CA VAL A 290 40.94 12.13 -0.58
C VAL A 290 40.06 11.07 0.06
N ARG A 291 40.28 9.80 -0.29
CA ARG A 291 39.53 8.67 0.25
C ARG A 291 39.84 8.48 1.74
N GLU A 292 38.79 8.49 2.56
CA GLU A 292 38.87 8.27 4.02
C GLU A 292 38.51 6.83 4.40
N GLY A 293 37.60 6.18 3.66
CA GLY A 293 37.20 4.79 3.90
C GLY A 293 35.79 4.47 3.41
N ASN A 294 35.32 3.25 3.69
CA ASN A 294 33.94 2.86 3.43
C ASN A 294 33.02 3.37 4.53
N HIS A 295 31.78 3.72 4.19
CA HIS A 295 30.78 4.15 5.15
C HIS A 295 29.39 3.61 4.79
N ALA A 296 28.62 3.29 5.82
CA ALA A 296 27.23 2.88 5.70
C ALA A 296 26.33 3.90 6.40
N ILE A 297 25.29 4.36 5.70
CA ILE A 297 24.31 5.33 6.18
C ILE A 297 22.90 4.82 5.93
N CYS A 298 21.91 5.37 6.63
CA CYS A 298 20.50 5.07 6.40
C CYS A 298 19.81 6.26 5.74
N ILE A 299 19.28 6.09 4.53
CA ILE A 299 18.42 7.04 3.84
C ILE A 299 17.01 6.90 4.38
N VAL A 300 16.48 8.02 4.88
CA VAL A 300 15.22 8.09 5.62
C VAL A 300 14.28 9.15 5.06
N GLY A 301 14.63 9.79 3.94
CA GLY A 301 13.77 10.76 3.30
C GLY A 301 14.34 11.36 2.04
N TYR A 302 13.53 12.18 1.38
CA TYR A 302 13.93 12.96 0.21
C TYR A 302 13.23 14.33 0.19
N LYS A 303 13.76 15.22 -0.64
CA LYS A 303 13.15 16.46 -1.10
C LYS A 303 13.40 16.56 -2.61
N GLN A 304 12.33 16.88 -3.33
CA GLN A 304 12.31 17.10 -4.76
C GLN A 304 11.60 18.44 -5.00
N ASP A 305 12.38 19.44 -5.35
CA ASP A 305 11.94 20.73 -5.87
C ASP A 305 12.89 21.17 -6.99
N GLU A 306 13.41 22.40 -6.95
CA GLU A 306 14.56 22.80 -7.78
C GLU A 306 15.81 21.95 -7.50
N GLU A 307 15.88 21.33 -6.32
CA GLU A 307 16.96 20.43 -5.93
C GLU A 307 16.45 19.02 -5.62
N GLN A 308 17.30 18.04 -5.88
CA GLN A 308 17.12 16.65 -5.45
C GLN A 308 18.03 16.40 -4.25
N ILE A 309 17.41 16.30 -3.06
CA ILE A 309 18.11 16.13 -1.79
C ILE A 309 17.61 14.88 -1.09
N LEU A 310 18.52 14.17 -0.43
CA LEU A 310 18.21 13.06 0.46
C LEU A 310 18.35 13.48 1.91
N TYR A 311 17.50 12.92 2.76
CA TYR A 311 17.67 12.98 4.22
C TYR A 311 18.21 11.65 4.71
N ILE A 312 19.31 11.70 5.46
CA ILE A 312 20.05 10.52 5.91
C ILE A 312 20.27 10.58 7.43
N HIS A 313 20.37 9.43 8.06
CA HIS A 313 21.00 9.28 9.37
C HIS A 313 22.45 8.89 9.15
N ASP A 314 23.38 9.79 9.49
CA ASP A 314 24.82 9.54 9.48
C ASP A 314 25.33 9.65 10.93
N ASP A 315 25.82 8.54 11.46
CA ASP A 315 26.34 8.40 12.82
C ASP A 315 27.49 9.37 13.17
N ARG A 316 28.19 9.92 12.17
CA ARG A 316 29.26 10.91 12.32
C ARG A 316 28.75 12.35 12.34
N LEU A 317 27.50 12.59 11.95
CA LEU A 317 26.93 13.93 11.78
C LEU A 317 25.63 14.14 12.57
N GLY A 318 24.61 13.33 12.38
CA GLY A 318 23.33 13.53 13.04
C GLY A 318 22.11 12.90 12.37
N PRO A 319 20.91 13.11 12.96
CA PRO A 319 19.64 12.71 12.37
C PRO A 319 19.24 13.63 11.21
N TYR A 320 18.58 13.08 10.18
CA TYR A 320 18.07 13.83 9.02
C TYR A 320 19.06 14.80 8.36
N VAL A 321 20.34 14.43 8.30
CA VAL A 321 21.38 15.15 7.58
C VAL A 321 21.02 15.23 6.10
N ARG A 322 21.33 16.35 5.45
CA ARG A 322 21.09 16.51 4.02
C ARG A 322 22.26 15.99 3.20
N ALA A 323 21.92 15.26 2.14
CA ALA A 323 22.86 14.87 1.10
C ALA A 323 22.32 15.28 -0.28
N LYS A 324 23.09 16.08 -1.02
CA LYS A 324 22.75 16.48 -2.39
C LYS A 324 23.35 15.47 -3.37
N LEU A 325 22.65 15.16 -4.46
CA LEU A 325 23.27 14.44 -5.58
C LEU A 325 24.16 15.42 -6.35
N VAL A 326 25.45 15.10 -6.44
CA VAL A 326 26.46 15.97 -7.06
C VAL A 326 27.14 15.21 -8.20
N PRO A 327 27.21 15.79 -9.42
CA PRO A 327 28.03 15.25 -10.49
C PRO A 327 29.49 15.19 -10.06
N THR A 328 30.17 14.09 -10.37
CA THR A 328 31.59 13.91 -10.01
C THR A 328 32.56 14.53 -11.01
N THR A 329 32.04 15.06 -12.11
CA THR A 329 32.80 15.78 -13.13
C THR A 329 33.57 16.93 -12.50
N GLY A 330 34.90 16.92 -12.64
CA GLY A 330 35.79 17.95 -12.07
C GLY A 330 36.42 17.58 -10.72
N TYR A 331 36.00 16.47 -10.09
CA TYR A 331 36.68 15.94 -8.90
C TYR A 331 37.74 14.90 -9.30
N LEU A 332 38.89 14.96 -8.62
CA LEU A 332 40.02 14.05 -8.86
C LEU A 332 40.44 13.31 -7.59
N ILE A 333 40.48 11.98 -7.66
CA ILE A 333 41.06 11.09 -6.63
C ILE A 333 42.41 10.58 -7.15
N ASN A 334 43.50 10.88 -6.43
CA ASN A 334 44.86 10.46 -6.84
C ASN A 334 45.20 10.76 -8.32
N ARG A 335 44.74 11.92 -8.83
CA ARG A 335 44.86 12.36 -10.24
C ARG A 335 44.07 11.53 -11.26
N LYS A 336 43.13 10.69 -10.81
CA LYS A 336 42.16 9.98 -11.65
C LYS A 336 40.76 10.53 -11.41
N THR A 337 39.86 10.32 -12.37
CA THR A 337 38.43 10.59 -12.20
C THR A 337 37.84 9.66 -11.14
N MET A 338 36.75 10.09 -10.52
CA MET A 338 35.95 9.22 -9.66
C MET A 338 35.39 8.04 -10.48
N ARG A 339 35.08 6.93 -9.80
CA ARG A 339 34.54 5.70 -10.38
C ARG A 339 33.13 5.93 -10.93
N GLU A 340 32.29 6.62 -10.17
CA GLU A 340 30.89 6.87 -10.51
C GLU A 340 30.69 8.30 -11.02
N ALA A 341 29.67 8.51 -11.87
CA ALA A 341 29.37 9.82 -12.46
C ALA A 341 28.71 10.82 -11.49
N TRP A 342 28.22 10.31 -10.34
CA TRP A 342 27.59 11.10 -9.29
C TRP A 342 28.03 10.59 -7.90
N ALA A 343 27.90 11.46 -6.89
CA ALA A 343 28.15 11.13 -5.49
C ALA A 343 27.16 11.86 -4.57
N LEU A 344 27.01 11.39 -3.33
CA LEU A 344 26.25 12.09 -2.29
C LEU A 344 27.13 13.14 -1.62
N GLY A 345 26.85 14.42 -1.86
CA GLY A 345 27.51 15.53 -1.19
C GLY A 345 26.84 15.87 0.14
N LEU A 346 27.54 15.64 1.25
CA LEU A 346 27.01 15.89 2.60
C LEU A 346 27.01 17.37 2.94
N GLN A 347 25.86 17.87 3.39
CA GLN A 347 25.66 19.25 3.81
C GLN A 347 25.40 19.34 5.31
N THR A 348 25.97 20.35 5.96
CA THR A 348 25.70 20.68 7.37
C THR A 348 24.81 21.91 7.47
N MET A 349 23.99 21.97 8.52
CA MET A 349 23.15 23.12 8.79
C MET A 349 23.94 24.17 9.57
N ASN A 350 24.00 25.38 9.01
CA ASN A 350 24.63 26.54 9.63
C ASN A 350 23.73 27.10 10.75
N GLU A 351 24.28 27.97 11.59
CA GLU A 351 23.56 28.58 12.72
C GLU A 351 22.36 29.44 12.28
N ASP A 352 22.45 30.06 11.10
CA ASP A 352 21.38 30.85 10.47
C ASP A 352 20.29 29.98 9.80
N GLY A 353 20.42 28.66 9.85
CA GLY A 353 19.51 27.70 9.23
C GLY A 353 19.74 27.48 7.73
N THR A 354 20.77 28.10 7.13
CA THR A 354 21.20 27.80 5.77
C THR A 354 21.98 26.49 5.70
N TRP A 355 22.18 25.97 4.48
CA TRP A 355 22.92 24.73 4.25
C TRP A 355 24.27 25.03 3.64
N SER A 356 25.32 24.39 4.16
CA SER A 356 26.66 24.52 3.62
C SER A 356 26.80 23.87 2.25
N ASP A 357 27.81 24.28 1.49
CA ASP A 357 28.29 23.50 0.36
C ASP A 357 28.77 22.11 0.83
N PRO A 358 28.70 21.08 -0.04
CA PRO A 358 29.28 19.77 0.25
C PRO A 358 30.77 19.86 0.60
N VAL A 359 31.13 19.29 1.75
CA VAL A 359 32.55 19.19 2.20
C VAL A 359 33.09 17.76 2.11
N GLU A 360 32.17 16.79 2.07
CA GLU A 360 32.45 15.36 1.95
C GLU A 360 31.54 14.79 0.86
N LEU A 361 32.09 13.89 0.05
CA LEU A 361 31.37 13.14 -0.97
C LEU A 361 31.33 11.67 -0.56
N ILE A 362 30.19 11.00 -0.72
CA ILE A 362 30.08 9.55 -0.62
C ILE A 362 29.81 8.99 -2.02
N GLU A 363 30.80 8.30 -2.56
CA GLU A 363 30.72 7.64 -3.86
C GLU A 363 29.98 6.29 -3.73
N PRO A 364 28.90 6.06 -4.50
CA PRO A 364 28.01 4.92 -4.30
C PRO A 364 28.65 3.57 -4.64
N ASP A 365 28.28 2.51 -3.91
CA ASP A 365 28.65 1.12 -4.23
C ASP A 365 27.44 0.17 -4.13
N VAL A 366 26.78 0.11 -2.97
CA VAL A 366 25.68 -0.85 -2.72
C VAL A 366 24.50 -0.16 -2.03
N LEU A 367 23.28 -0.57 -2.42
CA LEU A 367 22.04 -0.22 -1.77
C LEU A 367 21.39 -1.49 -1.20
N ILE A 368 20.92 -1.44 0.04
CA ILE A 368 20.20 -2.54 0.70
C ILE A 368 18.86 -2.01 1.20
N VAL A 369 17.78 -2.68 0.84
CA VAL A 369 16.41 -2.34 1.29
C VAL A 369 15.86 -3.48 2.15
N PRO A 370 15.74 -3.30 3.48
CA PRO A 370 15.05 -4.26 4.33
C PRO A 370 13.53 -4.15 4.15
N THR A 371 12.84 -5.28 4.07
CA THR A 371 11.40 -5.41 3.77
C THR A 371 10.75 -6.52 4.59
N ASP A 372 9.41 -6.58 4.62
CA ASP A 372 8.68 -7.69 5.26
C ASP A 372 9.06 -9.03 4.58
N LYS A 373 9.14 -10.10 5.37
CA LYS A 373 9.55 -11.43 4.90
C LYS A 373 8.75 -12.01 3.73
N LYS A 374 7.54 -11.50 3.50
CA LYS A 374 6.69 -11.89 2.38
C LYS A 374 7.02 -11.16 1.08
N VAL A 375 7.76 -10.05 1.12
CA VAL A 375 8.15 -9.25 -0.04
C VAL A 375 9.36 -9.90 -0.69
N ARG A 376 9.12 -10.74 -1.70
CA ARG A 376 10.16 -11.53 -2.38
C ARG A 376 10.59 -10.92 -3.70
N LEU A 377 9.72 -10.11 -4.31
CA LEU A 377 9.97 -9.51 -5.60
C LEU A 377 10.66 -8.14 -5.43
N PRO A 378 11.89 -7.96 -5.94
CA PRO A 378 12.59 -6.69 -5.90
C PRO A 378 11.87 -5.56 -6.65
N PHE A 379 12.12 -4.32 -6.22
CA PHE A 379 11.55 -3.10 -6.80
C PHE A 379 11.83 -2.96 -8.31
N TYR A 380 13.03 -3.33 -8.77
CA TYR A 380 13.42 -3.14 -10.16
C TYR A 380 12.45 -3.81 -11.15
N TYR A 381 11.80 -4.92 -10.79
CA TYR A 381 10.82 -5.55 -11.66
C TYR A 381 9.63 -4.63 -11.95
N ALA A 382 9.12 -3.93 -10.93
CA ALA A 382 8.05 -2.97 -11.11
C ALA A 382 8.51 -1.77 -11.95
N LEU A 383 9.72 -1.27 -11.68
CA LEU A 383 10.32 -0.14 -12.40
C LEU A 383 10.52 -0.46 -13.90
N GLU A 384 11.15 -1.59 -14.22
CA GLU A 384 11.39 -2.01 -15.60
C GLU A 384 10.09 -2.32 -16.34
N THR A 385 9.08 -2.88 -15.64
CA THR A 385 7.73 -3.08 -16.21
C THR A 385 7.09 -1.76 -16.57
N CYS A 386 7.10 -0.77 -15.67
CA CYS A 386 6.55 0.56 -15.93
C CYS A 386 7.29 1.28 -17.06
N GLY A 387 8.62 1.22 -17.06
CA GLY A 387 9.45 1.77 -18.13
C GLY A 387 9.13 1.15 -19.49
N ARG A 388 8.91 -0.17 -19.53
CA ARG A 388 8.52 -0.88 -20.75
C ARG A 388 7.11 -0.51 -21.22
N ILE A 389 6.13 -0.38 -20.31
CA ILE A 389 4.78 0.09 -20.64
C ILE A 389 4.84 1.48 -21.28
N ARG A 390 5.51 2.44 -20.64
CA ARG A 390 5.66 3.80 -21.17
C ARG A 390 6.30 3.79 -22.56
N LYS A 391 7.35 3.00 -22.75
CA LYS A 391 8.01 2.86 -24.06
C LYS A 391 7.07 2.27 -25.11
N GLN A 392 6.28 1.25 -24.76
CA GLN A 392 5.33 0.65 -25.70
C GLN A 392 4.22 1.63 -26.08
N VAL A 393 3.70 2.42 -25.14
CA VAL A 393 2.71 3.46 -25.44
C VAL A 393 3.27 4.47 -26.44
N ALA A 394 4.53 4.88 -26.30
CA ALA A 394 5.23 5.75 -27.26
C ALA A 394 5.29 5.12 -28.67
N GLU A 395 5.63 3.83 -28.73
CA GLU A 395 5.75 3.07 -29.98
C GLU A 395 4.38 2.94 -30.66
N ASP A 396 3.34 2.60 -29.90
CA ASP A 396 1.98 2.41 -30.43
C ASP A 396 1.35 3.73 -30.88
N TRP A 397 1.56 4.82 -30.14
CA TRP A 397 1.07 6.15 -30.52
C TRP A 397 1.56 6.55 -31.92
N LYS A 398 2.87 6.38 -32.18
CA LYS A 398 3.47 6.70 -33.49
C LYS A 398 2.91 5.85 -34.63
N ILE A 399 2.48 4.62 -34.35
CA ILE A 399 1.90 3.72 -35.36
C ILE A 399 0.48 4.17 -35.72
N TRP A 400 -0.34 4.52 -34.72
CA TRP A 400 -1.73 4.91 -34.93
C TRP A 400 -1.91 6.37 -35.36
N PHE A 401 -0.97 7.25 -34.96
CA PHE A 401 -0.99 8.69 -35.23
C PHE A 401 0.33 9.17 -35.87
N PRO A 402 0.66 8.70 -37.09
CA PRO A 402 1.96 9.00 -37.72
C PRO A 402 2.15 10.47 -38.11
N SER A 403 1.07 11.25 -38.18
CA SER A 403 1.08 12.67 -38.54
C SER A 403 1.29 13.61 -37.35
N GLU A 404 1.26 13.11 -36.11
CA GLU A 404 1.54 13.94 -34.93
C GLU A 404 3.02 13.85 -34.55
N GLU A 405 3.68 15.01 -34.46
CA GLU A 405 5.09 15.10 -34.07
C GLU A 405 5.31 14.89 -32.55
N GLY A 406 4.24 14.98 -31.75
CA GLY A 406 4.27 14.88 -30.29
C GLY A 406 4.57 13.46 -29.77
N ASN A 407 5.43 13.36 -28.76
CA ASN A 407 5.70 12.11 -28.07
C ASN A 407 4.84 12.00 -26.80
N ILE A 408 3.65 11.41 -26.92
CA ILE A 408 2.71 11.25 -25.79
C ILE A 408 3.32 10.56 -24.56
N ALA A 409 4.40 9.79 -24.73
CA ALA A 409 5.07 9.11 -23.63
C ALA A 409 5.80 10.06 -22.67
N GLU A 410 6.07 11.31 -23.08
CA GLU A 410 6.60 12.34 -22.18
C GLU A 410 5.54 12.83 -21.18
N ASP A 411 4.27 12.80 -21.59
CA ASP A 411 3.14 13.11 -20.71
C ASP A 411 2.81 11.94 -19.77
N ILE A 412 3.34 10.74 -20.04
CA ILE A 412 3.10 9.56 -19.20
C ILE A 412 4.19 9.44 -18.15
N SER A 413 3.77 9.65 -16.90
CA SER A 413 4.60 9.42 -15.72
C SER A 413 4.01 8.30 -14.86
N PHE A 414 4.80 7.76 -13.95
CA PHE A 414 4.33 6.75 -13.01
C PHE A 414 4.97 6.91 -11.64
N ARG A 415 4.28 6.39 -10.62
CA ARG A 415 4.74 6.32 -9.24
C ARG A 415 4.54 4.91 -8.71
N ILE A 416 5.58 4.37 -8.09
CA ILE A 416 5.58 2.99 -7.60
C ILE A 416 5.64 2.99 -6.08
N ARG A 417 4.80 2.19 -5.44
CA ARG A 417 4.74 2.03 -3.98
C ARG A 417 4.49 0.58 -3.60
N LEU A 418 5.22 0.07 -2.62
CA LEU A 418 4.86 -1.17 -1.94
C LEU A 418 3.73 -0.87 -0.94
N ARG A 419 2.62 -1.57 -1.08
CA ARG A 419 1.45 -1.38 -0.21
C ARG A 419 0.82 -2.70 0.20
N GLU A 420 0.16 -2.68 1.36
CA GLU A 420 -0.70 -3.78 1.77
C GLU A 420 -2.05 -3.72 1.05
N VAL A 421 -2.57 -4.88 0.66
CA VAL A 421 -3.85 -5.01 -0.04
C VAL A 421 -5.02 -4.44 0.77
N SER A 422 -4.95 -4.47 2.10
CA SER A 422 -5.96 -3.85 2.97
C SER A 422 -6.08 -2.35 2.72
N HIS A 423 -4.97 -1.63 2.66
CA HIS A 423 -4.94 -0.19 2.37
C HIS A 423 -5.36 0.11 0.93
N ILE A 424 -4.92 -0.71 -0.03
CA ILE A 424 -5.33 -0.58 -1.45
C ILE A 424 -6.86 -0.72 -1.58
N ARG A 425 -7.46 -1.72 -0.93
CA ARG A 425 -8.91 -1.94 -0.97
C ARG A 425 -9.68 -0.82 -0.27
N GLN A 426 -9.17 -0.28 0.83
CA GLN A 426 -9.80 0.86 1.50
C GLN A 426 -9.85 2.09 0.58
N GLU A 427 -8.75 2.38 -0.11
CA GLU A 427 -8.67 3.48 -1.07
C GLU A 427 -9.61 3.27 -2.27
N ILE A 428 -9.55 2.10 -2.92
CA ILE A 428 -10.42 1.81 -4.08
C ILE A 428 -11.89 1.87 -3.67
N ARG A 429 -12.25 1.41 -2.47
CA ARG A 429 -13.63 1.50 -1.98
C ARG A 429 -14.11 2.96 -1.91
N SER A 430 -13.28 3.88 -1.43
CA SER A 430 -13.61 5.31 -1.35
C SER A 430 -13.48 6.07 -2.68
N LEU A 431 -12.84 5.49 -3.69
CA LEU A 431 -12.61 6.13 -4.97
C LEU A 431 -13.91 6.28 -5.77
N SER A 432 -14.11 7.43 -6.41
CA SER A 432 -15.11 7.64 -7.48
C SER A 432 -14.40 7.71 -8.83
N TYR A 433 -15.08 7.38 -9.93
CA TYR A 433 -14.49 7.52 -11.25
C TYR A 433 -14.23 8.99 -11.57
N ALA A 434 -13.11 9.27 -12.25
CA ALA A 434 -12.84 10.57 -12.86
C ALA A 434 -13.14 10.52 -14.37
N TYR A 435 -13.46 11.67 -14.96
CA TYR A 435 -13.61 11.81 -16.41
C TYR A 435 -13.16 13.21 -16.82
N ASN A 436 -11.92 13.32 -17.28
CA ASN A 436 -11.30 14.59 -17.66
C ASN A 436 -11.04 14.65 -19.18
N ALA A 437 -12.09 14.57 -19.99
CA ALA A 437 -11.96 14.74 -21.43
C ALA A 437 -11.51 16.18 -21.77
N PRO A 438 -10.56 16.38 -22.71
CA PRO A 438 -10.20 17.70 -23.20
C PRO A 438 -11.42 18.39 -23.80
N MET A 439 -11.62 19.67 -23.47
CA MET A 439 -12.66 20.49 -24.10
C MET A 439 -12.44 20.51 -25.62
N PRO A 440 -13.47 20.32 -26.45
CA PRO A 440 -13.36 20.53 -27.89
C PRO A 440 -12.89 21.95 -28.16
N LEU A 441 -11.86 22.12 -29.00
CA LEU A 441 -11.49 23.45 -29.49
C LEU A 441 -12.70 24.06 -30.21
N PRO A 442 -13.02 25.35 -29.99
CA PRO A 442 -14.09 26.00 -30.73
C PRO A 442 -13.76 25.94 -32.22
N VAL A 443 -14.66 25.33 -32.99
CA VAL A 443 -14.56 25.27 -34.45
C VAL A 443 -14.64 26.71 -34.94
N ASN A 444 -13.57 27.20 -35.58
CA ASN A 444 -13.61 28.47 -36.28
C ASN A 444 -14.61 28.34 -37.44
N GLU A 445 -15.80 28.92 -37.27
CA GLU A 445 -16.75 29.15 -38.36
C GLU A 445 -16.15 30.19 -39.32
N GLN A 446 -15.37 29.71 -40.28
CA GLN A 446 -15.15 30.41 -41.53
C GLN A 446 -15.46 29.43 -42.66
N THR A 447 -16.73 29.37 -43.07
CA THR A 447 -17.19 29.54 -44.46
C THR A 447 -18.61 28.99 -44.64
N SER A 448 -19.61 29.88 -44.67
CA SER A 448 -20.58 29.94 -45.77
C SER A 448 -21.66 31.00 -45.49
N ASN A 449 -21.58 32.10 -46.23
CA ASN A 449 -22.75 32.95 -46.49
C ASN A 449 -23.82 32.12 -47.20
N THR A 450 -25.07 32.09 -46.71
CA THR A 450 -26.22 32.77 -47.34
C THR A 450 -27.56 32.32 -46.76
N THR A 451 -28.43 33.33 -46.58
CA THR A 451 -29.91 33.35 -46.58
C THR A 451 -30.69 32.88 -45.34
N GLU A 452 -31.43 33.86 -44.81
CA GLU A 452 -32.49 33.85 -43.79
C GLU A 452 -33.55 32.76 -44.04
N CYS A 453 -34.13 32.22 -42.95
CA CYS A 453 -35.57 32.00 -42.73
C CYS A 453 -35.82 31.35 -41.34
N ASP A 454 -36.69 32.01 -40.55
CA ASP A 454 -37.59 31.51 -39.49
C ASP A 454 -37.10 30.65 -38.31
N GLY A 455 -37.10 31.29 -37.13
CA GLY A 455 -37.99 30.93 -36.02
C GLY A 455 -38.07 29.46 -35.59
N GLY A 456 -37.15 29.05 -34.72
CA GLY A 456 -37.29 27.87 -33.89
C GLY A 456 -36.42 28.00 -32.65
N GLU A 457 -37.02 27.94 -31.47
CA GLU A 457 -36.32 27.87 -30.18
C GLU A 457 -35.39 26.65 -30.18
N SER A 458 -34.10 26.86 -30.43
CA SER A 458 -33.07 25.86 -30.13
C SER A 458 -32.64 26.05 -28.68
N THR A 459 -33.12 25.16 -27.83
CA THR A 459 -32.59 24.92 -26.49
C THR A 459 -31.06 24.79 -26.57
N GLY A 460 -30.35 25.77 -26.04
CA GLY A 460 -28.91 25.68 -25.78
C GLY A 460 -28.65 24.60 -24.75
N GLY A 461 -28.31 23.40 -25.22
CA GLY A 461 -27.64 22.38 -24.44
C GLY A 461 -26.19 22.34 -24.89
N GLU A 462 -25.30 22.87 -24.06
CA GLU A 462 -23.87 22.54 -24.15
C GLU A 462 -23.74 21.03 -23.89
N ASP A 463 -23.61 20.22 -24.95
CA ASP A 463 -23.30 18.79 -24.85
C ASP A 463 -21.86 18.62 -24.31
N GLN A 464 -21.69 18.78 -23.00
CA GLN A 464 -20.55 18.20 -22.29
C GLN A 464 -20.70 16.68 -22.35
N GLN A 465 -20.03 16.02 -23.30
CA GLN A 465 -20.03 14.56 -23.39
C GLN A 465 -19.28 13.95 -22.20
N GLY A 466 -20.01 13.75 -21.09
CA GLY A 466 -19.58 12.93 -19.96
C GLY A 466 -19.45 11.43 -20.32
N PRO A 467 -18.99 10.59 -19.38
CA PRO A 467 -18.86 9.16 -19.63
C PRO A 467 -20.23 8.53 -19.91
N THR A 468 -20.29 7.55 -20.82
CA THR A 468 -21.54 6.84 -21.12
C THR A 468 -21.98 5.98 -19.93
N GLU A 469 -23.28 5.71 -19.79
CA GLU A 469 -23.81 4.83 -18.73
C GLU A 469 -23.13 3.44 -18.74
N GLU A 470 -22.81 2.92 -19.93
CA GLU A 470 -22.08 1.65 -20.08
C GLU A 470 -20.63 1.71 -19.58
N GLN A 471 -19.96 2.87 -19.68
CA GLN A 471 -18.63 3.04 -19.11
C GLN A 471 -18.68 3.06 -17.59
N ILE A 472 -19.70 3.73 -17.02
CA ILE A 472 -19.93 3.80 -15.57
C ILE A 472 -20.22 2.40 -15.01
N ASP A 473 -21.20 1.67 -15.58
CA ASP A 473 -21.55 0.32 -15.14
C ASP A 473 -20.37 -0.66 -15.23
N ARG A 474 -19.57 -0.59 -16.31
CA ARG A 474 -18.35 -1.39 -16.45
C ARG A 474 -17.31 -1.06 -15.38
N TRP A 475 -17.15 0.21 -15.04
CA TRP A 475 -16.21 0.64 -14.02
C TRP A 475 -16.64 0.19 -12.63
N GLU A 476 -17.91 0.33 -12.29
CA GLU A 476 -18.47 -0.13 -11.02
C GLU A 476 -18.33 -1.64 -10.85
N LYS A 477 -18.62 -2.41 -11.90
CA LYS A 477 -18.39 -3.86 -11.93
C LYS A 477 -16.91 -4.21 -11.74
N SER A 478 -16.02 -3.50 -12.43
CA SER A 478 -14.56 -3.68 -12.28
C SER A 478 -14.11 -3.38 -10.84
N LYS A 479 -14.66 -2.34 -10.21
CA LYS A 479 -14.41 -1.97 -8.81
C LYS A 479 -14.87 -3.07 -7.85
N VAL A 480 -16.07 -3.60 -8.01
CA VAL A 480 -16.57 -4.71 -7.18
C VAL A 480 -15.72 -5.98 -7.38
N ALA A 481 -15.39 -6.32 -8.63
CA ALA A 481 -14.53 -7.46 -8.95
C ALA A 481 -13.14 -7.31 -8.33
N PHE A 482 -12.54 -6.12 -8.40
CA PHE A 482 -11.27 -5.83 -7.75
C PHE A 482 -11.38 -6.02 -6.23
N LEU A 483 -12.39 -5.45 -5.58
CA LEU A 483 -12.50 -5.50 -4.11
C LEU A 483 -12.74 -6.92 -3.58
N THR A 484 -13.36 -7.78 -4.37
CA THR A 484 -13.70 -9.16 -4.00
C THR A 484 -12.65 -10.19 -4.43
N LYS A 485 -11.77 -9.87 -5.40
CA LYS A 485 -10.68 -10.73 -5.85
C LYS A 485 -9.68 -11.06 -4.74
N GLY A 486 -9.20 -12.30 -4.67
CA GLY A 486 -8.11 -12.70 -3.80
C GLY A 486 -6.76 -12.09 -4.23
N PHE A 487 -6.06 -11.43 -3.30
CA PHE A 487 -4.74 -10.85 -3.53
C PHE A 487 -3.76 -11.30 -2.45
N ALA A 488 -2.48 -11.39 -2.80
CA ALA A 488 -1.43 -11.46 -1.80
C ALA A 488 -1.34 -10.17 -0.98
N ARG A 489 -0.84 -10.28 0.26
CA ARG A 489 -0.80 -9.18 1.22
C ARG A 489 -0.08 -7.95 0.67
N PHE A 490 1.06 -8.12 0.00
CA PHE A 490 1.88 -7.01 -0.49
C PHE A 490 1.82 -6.93 -2.01
N GLN A 491 1.58 -5.72 -2.51
CA GLN A 491 1.55 -5.41 -3.93
C GLN A 491 2.49 -4.24 -4.20
N TRP A 492 3.26 -4.32 -5.27
CA TRP A 492 3.83 -3.15 -5.92
C TRP A 492 2.72 -2.48 -6.72
N GLU A 493 2.20 -1.38 -6.18
CA GLU A 493 1.26 -0.49 -6.85
C GLU A 493 2.02 0.48 -7.74
N SER A 494 1.72 0.46 -9.03
CA SER A 494 2.22 1.41 -10.02
C SER A 494 1.07 2.28 -10.50
N GLN A 495 1.00 3.51 -10.01
CA GLN A 495 0.06 4.52 -10.50
C GLN A 495 0.65 5.18 -11.75
N PHE A 496 -0.07 5.11 -12.86
CA PHE A 496 0.23 5.86 -14.08
C PHE A 496 -0.57 7.16 -14.12
N PHE A 497 0.03 8.20 -14.67
CA PHE A 497 -0.55 9.52 -14.87
C PHE A 497 -0.42 9.92 -16.33
N TYR A 498 -1.40 10.68 -16.83
CA TYR A 498 -1.27 11.48 -18.04
C TYR A 498 -1.20 12.95 -17.63
N GLY A 499 -0.07 13.60 -17.90
CA GLY A 499 0.27 14.88 -17.28
C GLY A 499 0.27 14.75 -15.76
N ARG A 500 -0.67 15.44 -15.10
CA ARG A 500 -0.87 15.37 -13.64
C ARG A 500 -2.09 14.52 -13.23
N THR A 501 -2.88 14.06 -14.19
CA THR A 501 -4.14 13.35 -13.94
C THR A 501 -3.87 11.85 -13.78
N PRO A 502 -4.30 11.22 -12.66
CA PRO A 502 -4.23 9.78 -12.50
C PRO A 502 -5.01 9.07 -13.61
N ALA A 503 -4.34 8.20 -14.38
CA ALA A 503 -4.97 7.50 -15.50
C ALA A 503 -5.44 6.11 -15.07
N PHE A 504 -4.50 5.25 -14.64
CA PHE A 504 -4.78 3.90 -14.18
C PHE A 504 -3.71 3.41 -13.20
N LYS A 505 -4.03 2.37 -12.44
CA LYS A 505 -3.12 1.64 -11.55
C LYS A 505 -2.86 0.24 -12.09
N MET A 506 -1.62 -0.21 -11.97
CA MET A 506 -1.22 -1.60 -12.13
C MET A 506 -0.73 -2.14 -10.79
N TYR A 507 -1.09 -3.38 -10.47
CA TYR A 507 -0.65 -4.07 -9.25
C TYR A 507 0.16 -5.30 -9.62
N ILE A 508 1.37 -5.40 -9.05
CA ILE A 508 2.24 -6.56 -9.19
C ILE A 508 2.34 -7.24 -7.82
N ASP A 509 2.14 -8.55 -7.77
CA ASP A 509 2.28 -9.34 -6.56
C ASP A 509 3.74 -9.31 -6.07
N ALA A 510 3.98 -8.60 -4.97
CA ALA A 510 5.33 -8.45 -4.42
C ALA A 510 5.80 -9.72 -3.70
N THR A 511 4.93 -10.71 -3.51
CA THR A 511 5.20 -11.98 -2.84
C THR A 511 5.52 -13.13 -3.80
N ASP A 512 5.35 -12.89 -5.10
CA ASP A 512 5.53 -13.88 -6.15
C ASP A 512 7.02 -14.12 -6.51
N VAL A 513 7.26 -15.06 -7.41
CA VAL A 513 8.57 -15.36 -8.00
C VAL A 513 8.71 -14.74 -9.40
N PRO A 514 9.93 -14.39 -9.83
CA PRO A 514 10.19 -13.75 -11.13
C PRO A 514 9.77 -14.46 -12.42
N GLN A 515 9.17 -15.65 -12.36
CA GLN A 515 8.89 -16.53 -13.50
C GLN A 515 7.39 -16.66 -13.82
N GLY A 516 6.51 -15.89 -13.16
CA GLY A 516 5.05 -16.06 -13.21
C GLY A 516 4.23 -14.91 -13.82
N ASP A 517 2.90 -15.07 -13.78
CA ASP A 517 1.88 -14.03 -14.05
C ASP A 517 1.75 -13.07 -12.85
N ALA A 518 2.81 -12.29 -12.61
CA ALA A 518 2.93 -11.47 -11.41
C ALA A 518 1.97 -10.25 -11.39
N VAL A 519 1.42 -9.82 -12.53
CA VAL A 519 0.48 -8.69 -12.58
C VAL A 519 -0.89 -9.15 -12.10
N SER A 520 -1.20 -8.78 -10.87
CA SER A 520 -2.39 -9.23 -10.16
C SER A 520 -3.64 -8.48 -10.60
N ALA A 521 -3.55 -7.20 -10.97
CA ALA A 521 -4.68 -6.41 -11.46
C ALA A 521 -4.25 -5.13 -12.20
N VAL A 522 -5.16 -4.63 -13.05
CA VAL A 522 -5.13 -3.28 -13.61
C VAL A 522 -6.46 -2.62 -13.30
N PHE A 523 -6.44 -1.38 -12.81
CA PHE A 523 -7.63 -0.65 -12.39
C PHE A 523 -7.62 0.77 -12.95
N THR A 524 -8.72 1.20 -13.56
CA THR A 524 -8.82 2.52 -14.20
C THR A 524 -9.26 3.57 -13.18
N ASP A 525 -8.51 4.66 -13.01
CA ASP A 525 -8.91 5.80 -12.16
C ASP A 525 -9.74 6.81 -12.96
N ASP A 526 -9.22 7.23 -14.12
CA ASP A 526 -9.89 8.16 -15.04
C ASP A 526 -10.39 7.43 -16.29
N LEU A 527 -11.70 7.54 -16.55
CA LEU A 527 -12.38 6.87 -17.64
C LEU A 527 -12.02 7.41 -19.03
N PHE A 528 -11.48 8.61 -19.14
CA PHE A 528 -10.98 9.15 -20.40
C PHE A 528 -9.52 8.76 -20.60
N TYR A 529 -8.61 9.29 -19.77
CA TYR A 529 -7.17 9.10 -19.94
C TYR A 529 -6.74 7.65 -19.74
N GLY A 530 -7.29 6.97 -18.73
CA GLY A 530 -7.00 5.57 -18.47
C GLY A 530 -7.45 4.68 -19.63
N ASN A 531 -8.67 4.86 -20.13
CA ASN A 531 -9.13 4.07 -21.28
C ASN A 531 -8.39 4.42 -22.57
N ALA A 532 -8.02 5.67 -22.81
CA ALA A 532 -7.23 6.06 -23.97
C ALA A 532 -5.89 5.31 -24.02
N VAL A 533 -5.13 5.33 -22.92
CA VAL A 533 -3.82 4.65 -22.84
C VAL A 533 -3.99 3.13 -22.92
N LEU A 534 -4.94 2.56 -22.17
CA LEU A 534 -5.14 1.11 -22.14
C LEU A 534 -5.69 0.57 -23.48
N ASN A 535 -6.57 1.31 -24.16
CA ASN A 535 -7.11 0.88 -25.46
C ASN A 535 -6.06 0.95 -26.57
N LEU A 536 -5.19 1.96 -26.57
CA LEU A 536 -4.05 2.03 -27.49
C LEU A 536 -3.19 0.75 -27.41
N LEU A 537 -2.89 0.30 -26.19
CA LEU A 537 -2.14 -0.93 -25.96
C LEU A 537 -2.92 -2.19 -26.36
N ARG A 538 -4.24 -2.24 -26.10
CA ARG A 538 -5.10 -3.38 -26.48
C ARG A 538 -5.20 -3.57 -27.99
N LEU A 539 -5.28 -2.47 -28.73
CA LEU A 539 -5.37 -2.48 -30.19
C LEU A 539 -4.05 -2.88 -30.87
N ASN A 540 -2.97 -3.02 -30.11
CA ASN A 540 -1.67 -3.43 -30.63
C ASN A 540 -1.75 -4.85 -31.27
N PRO A 541 -1.54 -4.99 -32.59
CA PRO A 541 -1.65 -6.28 -33.28
C PRO A 541 -0.58 -7.30 -32.84
N SER A 542 0.48 -6.83 -32.18
CA SER A 542 1.56 -7.68 -31.65
C SER A 542 1.41 -8.02 -30.17
N ALA A 543 0.30 -7.63 -29.51
CA ALA A 543 0.06 -7.89 -28.09
C ALA A 543 0.23 -9.37 -27.69
N LYS A 544 -0.21 -10.29 -28.56
CA LYS A 544 -0.09 -11.75 -28.35
C LYS A 544 1.31 -12.31 -28.60
N ARG A 545 2.26 -11.50 -29.12
CA ARG A 545 3.62 -11.94 -29.51
C ARG A 545 4.70 -11.53 -28.51
N PHE A 546 4.35 -10.79 -27.44
CA PHE A 546 5.34 -10.40 -26.44
C PHE A 546 5.88 -11.61 -25.68
N LYS A 547 7.19 -11.79 -25.71
CA LYS A 547 7.88 -12.83 -24.93
C LYS A 547 8.31 -12.24 -23.58
N ALA A 548 8.25 -13.07 -22.54
CA ALA A 548 8.93 -12.79 -21.28
C ALA A 548 10.39 -12.43 -21.57
N LYS A 549 10.82 -11.28 -21.06
CA LYS A 549 12.23 -10.95 -20.94
C LYS A 549 12.56 -10.91 -19.46
N ASP A 550 13.74 -11.37 -19.12
CA ASP A 550 14.21 -11.35 -17.75
C ASP A 550 14.13 -9.92 -17.18
N GLY A 551 13.62 -9.81 -15.95
CA GLY A 551 13.59 -8.56 -15.20
C GLY A 551 12.35 -7.68 -15.35
N GLN A 552 11.31 -8.10 -16.07
CA GLN A 552 10.08 -7.29 -16.25
C GLN A 552 8.83 -8.13 -16.56
N PHE A 553 7.65 -7.61 -16.22
CA PHE A 553 6.35 -8.30 -16.29
C PHE A 553 5.40 -7.71 -17.34
N PHE A 554 5.91 -7.03 -18.36
CA PHE A 554 5.09 -6.47 -19.44
C PHE A 554 4.21 -7.52 -20.14
N PRO A 555 4.65 -8.76 -20.41
CA PRO A 555 3.76 -9.78 -21.00
C PRO A 555 2.61 -10.18 -20.09
N SER A 556 2.84 -10.29 -18.78
CA SER A 556 1.78 -10.55 -17.77
C SER A 556 0.78 -9.40 -17.72
N PHE A 557 1.26 -8.15 -17.79
CA PHE A 557 0.41 -6.97 -17.95
C PHE A 557 -0.45 -7.04 -19.23
N MET A 558 0.16 -7.32 -20.38
CA MET A 558 -0.56 -7.41 -21.66
C MET A 558 -1.57 -8.56 -21.68
N HIS A 559 -1.22 -9.71 -21.08
CA HIS A 559 -2.15 -10.83 -20.91
C HIS A 559 -3.39 -10.39 -20.13
N ARG A 560 -3.20 -9.72 -18.99
CA ARG A 560 -4.30 -9.18 -18.17
C ARG A 560 -5.16 -8.15 -18.90
N LEU A 561 -4.58 -7.38 -19.83
CA LEU A 561 -5.32 -6.35 -20.58
C LEU A 561 -6.15 -6.89 -21.74
N VAL A 562 -5.70 -7.98 -22.37
CA VAL A 562 -6.24 -8.49 -23.65
C VAL A 562 -7.03 -9.78 -23.47
N GLU A 563 -6.75 -10.57 -22.43
CA GLU A 563 -7.44 -11.84 -22.24
C GLU A 563 -8.89 -11.64 -21.81
N GLU A 564 -9.81 -12.22 -22.58
CA GLU A 564 -11.22 -12.30 -22.24
C GLU A 564 -11.47 -13.58 -21.44
N ASP A 565 -12.11 -13.45 -20.29
CA ASP A 565 -12.52 -14.59 -19.46
C ASP A 565 -13.65 -15.36 -20.17
N ASN A 566 -13.26 -16.45 -20.84
CA ASN A 566 -14.17 -17.36 -21.53
C ASN A 566 -14.53 -18.58 -20.67
N SER A 567 -14.43 -18.47 -19.34
CA SER A 567 -14.83 -19.53 -18.43
C SER A 567 -16.34 -19.81 -18.47
N VAL A 568 -16.71 -21.04 -18.10
CA VAL A 568 -18.11 -21.44 -17.97
C VAL A 568 -18.81 -20.58 -16.92
N GLU A 569 -18.12 -20.27 -15.83
CA GLU A 569 -18.61 -19.39 -14.76
C GLU A 569 -18.99 -18.02 -15.31
N LYS A 570 -18.11 -17.39 -16.10
CA LYS A 570 -18.36 -16.07 -16.70
C LYS A 570 -19.52 -16.10 -17.70
N TYR A 571 -19.59 -17.14 -18.51
CA TYR A 571 -20.74 -17.38 -19.40
C TYR A 571 -22.04 -17.45 -18.59
N LEU A 572 -22.09 -18.29 -17.54
CA LEU A 572 -23.28 -18.47 -16.73
C LEU A 572 -23.67 -17.22 -15.94
N ASP A 573 -22.71 -16.44 -15.42
CA ASP A 573 -22.97 -15.16 -14.75
C ASP A 573 -23.60 -14.16 -15.72
N THR A 574 -23.12 -14.12 -16.97
CA THR A 574 -23.61 -13.22 -18.01
C THR A 574 -24.98 -13.67 -18.53
N THR A 575 -25.17 -14.98 -18.74
CA THR A 575 -26.40 -15.53 -19.34
C THR A 575 -27.55 -15.69 -18.34
N TYR A 576 -27.27 -16.14 -17.12
CA TYR A 576 -28.30 -16.49 -16.13
C TYR A 576 -28.20 -15.70 -14.81
N GLY A 577 -27.23 -14.79 -14.69
CA GLY A 577 -26.99 -13.99 -13.51
C GLY A 577 -25.99 -14.62 -12.54
N GLU A 578 -25.24 -13.79 -11.82
CA GLU A 578 -24.30 -14.19 -10.77
C GLU A 578 -24.98 -15.02 -9.66
N LEU A 579 -24.24 -15.87 -8.97
CA LEU A 579 -24.80 -16.69 -7.89
C LEU A 579 -25.43 -15.84 -6.77
N ARG A 580 -26.61 -16.26 -6.32
CA ARG A 580 -27.29 -15.75 -5.12
C ARG A 580 -27.53 -16.89 -4.13
N ALA A 581 -27.18 -16.66 -2.88
CA ALA A 581 -27.61 -17.52 -1.78
C ALA A 581 -29.00 -17.07 -1.30
N PRO A 582 -29.83 -17.96 -0.74
CA PRO A 582 -31.11 -17.56 -0.15
C PRO A 582 -30.91 -16.53 0.94
N LEU A 583 -31.55 -15.36 0.79
CA LEU A 583 -31.41 -14.24 1.75
C LEU A 583 -31.83 -14.62 3.18
N TYR A 584 -32.86 -15.45 3.32
CA TYR A 584 -33.32 -16.00 4.59
C TYR A 584 -34.03 -17.34 4.40
N LEU A 585 -34.06 -18.15 5.47
CA LEU A 585 -34.82 -19.38 5.56
C LEU A 585 -36.10 -19.16 6.36
N LYS A 586 -37.17 -19.83 5.96
CA LYS A 586 -38.43 -19.89 6.71
C LYS A 586 -38.51 -21.18 7.53
N GLU A 587 -39.33 -21.17 8.58
CA GLU A 587 -39.49 -22.32 9.48
C GLU A 587 -39.94 -23.59 8.74
N GLN A 588 -40.83 -23.46 7.75
CA GLN A 588 -41.29 -24.59 6.92
C GLN A 588 -40.21 -25.24 6.05
N GLU A 589 -39.10 -24.54 5.81
CA GLU A 589 -37.98 -25.01 4.99
C GLU A 589 -37.00 -25.87 5.82
N ILE A 590 -37.16 -25.89 7.15
CA ILE A 590 -36.30 -26.61 8.09
C ILE A 590 -37.12 -27.72 8.77
N ARG A 591 -36.68 -28.98 8.63
CA ARG A 591 -37.27 -30.12 9.33
C ARG A 591 -36.26 -30.73 10.29
N GLY A 592 -36.50 -30.56 11.59
CA GLY A 592 -35.52 -30.93 12.61
C GLY A 592 -34.29 -30.01 12.54
N LYS A 593 -33.10 -30.59 12.40
CA LYS A 593 -31.83 -29.86 12.18
C LYS A 593 -31.40 -29.84 10.70
N ASN A 594 -32.22 -30.34 9.78
CA ASN A 594 -31.88 -30.47 8.36
C ASN A 594 -32.81 -29.63 7.47
N ILE A 595 -32.27 -29.20 6.33
CA ILE A 595 -33.02 -28.48 5.31
C ILE A 595 -33.91 -29.47 4.56
N PHE A 596 -35.16 -29.08 4.32
CA PHE A 596 -36.09 -29.89 3.56
C PHE A 596 -35.74 -29.86 2.06
N ASN A 597 -35.31 -31.01 1.53
CA ASN A 597 -35.14 -31.22 0.10
C ASN A 597 -36.45 -31.68 -0.52
N ASN A 598 -36.91 -30.95 -1.54
CA ASN A 598 -38.14 -31.28 -2.25
C ASN A 598 -37.95 -32.59 -3.04
N PRO A 599 -38.69 -33.67 -2.71
CA PRO A 599 -38.51 -34.96 -3.38
C PRO A 599 -38.96 -34.95 -4.84
N THR A 600 -39.62 -33.89 -5.30
CA THR A 600 -40.02 -33.71 -6.71
C THR A 600 -39.03 -32.88 -7.52
N ALA A 601 -37.94 -32.40 -6.92
CA ALA A 601 -36.93 -31.63 -7.63
C ALA A 601 -36.19 -32.53 -8.63
N VAL A 602 -36.27 -32.16 -9.92
CA VAL A 602 -35.55 -32.81 -11.01
C VAL A 602 -34.51 -31.83 -11.54
N THR A 603 -33.24 -32.24 -11.57
CA THR A 603 -32.12 -31.46 -12.12
C THR A 603 -31.80 -31.94 -13.52
N LEU A 604 -31.88 -31.03 -14.50
CA LEU A 604 -31.68 -31.31 -15.91
C LEU A 604 -30.41 -30.61 -16.41
N TYR A 605 -29.43 -31.41 -16.82
CA TYR A 605 -28.18 -30.93 -17.43
C TYR A 605 -28.30 -30.76 -18.95
N ASP A 606 -29.18 -31.54 -19.58
CA ASP A 606 -29.47 -31.53 -21.03
C ASP A 606 -30.97 -31.80 -21.26
N SER A 607 -31.43 -31.66 -22.51
CA SER A 607 -32.80 -31.94 -22.90
C SER A 607 -33.22 -33.37 -22.51
N PRO A 608 -34.27 -33.52 -21.69
CA PRO A 608 -34.76 -34.84 -21.29
C PRO A 608 -35.45 -35.59 -22.44
N ARG A 609 -35.75 -34.92 -23.56
CA ARG A 609 -36.54 -35.44 -24.70
C ARG A 609 -37.94 -35.94 -24.29
N LEU A 610 -38.40 -35.55 -23.11
CA LEU A 610 -39.68 -35.86 -22.50
C LEU A 610 -40.44 -34.56 -22.19
N PRO A 611 -41.78 -34.53 -22.28
CA PRO A 611 -42.59 -33.42 -21.78
C PRO A 611 -42.38 -33.17 -20.28
N ILE A 612 -42.58 -31.93 -19.82
CA ILE A 612 -42.42 -31.57 -18.40
C ILE A 612 -43.25 -32.47 -17.46
N VAL A 613 -44.48 -32.80 -17.87
CA VAL A 613 -45.40 -33.62 -17.05
C VAL A 613 -44.89 -35.04 -16.79
N ASP A 614 -43.96 -35.52 -17.61
CA ASP A 614 -43.41 -36.88 -17.53
C ASP A 614 -42.06 -36.93 -16.79
N LEU A 615 -41.50 -35.78 -16.38
CA LEU A 615 -40.22 -35.74 -15.65
C LEU A 615 -40.30 -36.37 -14.25
N HIS A 616 -41.50 -36.38 -13.66
CA HIS A 616 -41.73 -36.93 -12.33
C HIS A 616 -43.20 -37.33 -12.20
N GLU A 617 -43.50 -38.45 -11.53
CA GLU A 617 -44.87 -38.98 -11.38
C GLU A 617 -45.84 -37.94 -10.77
N LYS A 618 -45.34 -37.13 -9.84
CA LYS A 618 -46.08 -36.03 -9.18
C LYS A 618 -46.31 -34.78 -10.06
N PHE A 619 -45.79 -34.75 -11.29
CA PHE A 619 -46.02 -33.71 -12.30
C PHE A 619 -47.15 -34.05 -13.28
N GLY A 620 -47.82 -35.20 -13.12
CA GLY A 620 -48.89 -35.68 -14.01
C GLY A 620 -50.07 -34.70 -14.21
N LYS A 621 -51.16 -35.14 -14.86
CA LYS A 621 -52.24 -34.30 -15.44
C LYS A 621 -52.83 -33.15 -14.57
N GLY A 622 -52.58 -33.10 -13.26
CA GLY A 622 -52.99 -32.03 -12.33
C GLY A 622 -51.93 -30.98 -11.94
N ALA A 623 -50.66 -31.08 -12.32
CA ALA A 623 -49.65 -30.07 -11.96
C ALA A 623 -49.86 -28.78 -12.76
N ARG A 624 -50.49 -27.78 -12.14
CA ARG A 624 -50.76 -26.45 -12.74
C ARG A 624 -49.71 -25.40 -12.39
N TYR A 625 -48.92 -25.65 -11.34
CA TYR A 625 -47.96 -24.71 -10.79
C TYR A 625 -46.71 -25.45 -10.32
N LEU A 626 -45.57 -25.06 -10.88
CA LEU A 626 -44.23 -25.57 -10.61
C LEU A 626 -43.31 -24.37 -10.31
N ILE A 627 -42.19 -24.65 -9.65
CA ILE A 627 -41.11 -23.68 -9.43
C ILE A 627 -39.86 -24.19 -10.10
N TRP A 628 -39.03 -23.25 -10.55
CA TRP A 628 -37.79 -23.57 -11.26
C TRP A 628 -36.64 -22.68 -10.80
N ALA A 629 -35.42 -23.16 -11.00
CA ALA A 629 -34.18 -22.42 -10.75
C ALA A 629 -33.07 -22.89 -11.69
N ILE A 630 -32.19 -21.98 -12.11
CA ILE A 630 -30.91 -22.36 -12.71
C ILE A 630 -29.90 -22.57 -11.59
N SER A 631 -29.31 -23.76 -11.53
CA SER A 631 -28.33 -24.13 -10.50
C SER A 631 -26.97 -23.44 -10.73
N LYS A 632 -26.04 -23.62 -9.78
CA LYS A 632 -24.70 -23.02 -9.87
C LYS A 632 -23.92 -23.38 -11.13
N ASP A 633 -24.09 -24.63 -11.58
CA ASP A 633 -23.47 -25.27 -12.73
C ASP A 633 -24.32 -25.11 -14.01
N GLY A 634 -25.38 -24.30 -13.96
CA GLY A 634 -26.21 -23.97 -15.11
C GLY A 634 -27.28 -25.00 -15.46
N ALA A 635 -27.47 -26.05 -14.64
CA ALA A 635 -28.54 -27.02 -14.82
C ALA A 635 -29.91 -26.40 -14.52
N LEU A 636 -30.94 -26.86 -15.22
CA LEU A 636 -32.32 -26.45 -14.99
C LEU A 636 -32.95 -27.35 -13.93
N ILE A 637 -33.31 -26.78 -12.78
CA ILE A 637 -34.02 -27.49 -11.71
C ILE A 637 -35.51 -27.15 -11.81
N ILE A 638 -36.37 -28.17 -11.83
CA ILE A 638 -37.83 -28.02 -11.82
C ILE A 638 -38.40 -28.85 -10.67
N GLY A 639 -39.33 -28.30 -9.91
CA GLY A 639 -40.01 -28.99 -8.83
C GLY A 639 -41.43 -28.48 -8.60
N LYS A 640 -42.26 -29.28 -7.91
CA LYS A 640 -43.60 -28.85 -7.50
C LYS A 640 -43.49 -27.97 -6.26
N GLU A 641 -44.21 -26.85 -6.22
CA GLU A 641 -44.32 -26.08 -4.98
C GLU A 641 -45.09 -26.92 -3.94
N LEU A 642 -44.44 -27.21 -2.81
CA LEU A 642 -45.02 -27.95 -1.72
C LEU A 642 -45.47 -26.99 -0.63
N THR A 643 -46.61 -27.29 0.00
CA THR A 643 -47.11 -26.52 1.13
C THR A 643 -47.09 -27.37 2.39
N PHE A 644 -46.77 -26.75 3.52
CA PHE A 644 -46.80 -27.37 4.83
C PHE A 644 -47.67 -26.58 5.78
N ARG A 645 -48.35 -27.31 6.67
CA ARG A 645 -49.14 -26.72 7.73
C ARG A 645 -48.24 -26.46 8.94
N ILE A 646 -48.09 -25.20 9.33
CA ILE A 646 -47.42 -24.76 10.56
C ILE A 646 -48.48 -24.11 11.44
N GLY A 647 -48.82 -24.77 12.55
CA GLY A 647 -49.97 -24.40 13.36
C GLY A 647 -51.26 -24.40 12.52
N GLU A 648 -51.94 -23.26 12.46
CA GLU A 648 -53.17 -23.06 11.67
C GLU A 648 -52.91 -22.57 10.23
N ARG A 649 -51.66 -22.23 9.87
CA ARG A 649 -51.32 -21.64 8.57
C ARG A 649 -50.78 -22.68 7.60
N VAL A 650 -51.15 -22.55 6.33
CA VAL A 650 -50.58 -23.35 5.22
C VAL A 650 -49.59 -22.47 4.47
N GLU A 651 -48.32 -22.84 4.54
CA GLU A 651 -47.19 -22.05 4.06
C GLU A 651 -46.48 -22.77 2.90
N LYS A 652 -46.04 -21.99 1.90
CA LYS A 652 -45.23 -22.50 0.77
C LYS A 652 -43.77 -22.71 1.20
N CYS A 653 -43.15 -23.77 0.69
CA CYS A 653 -41.74 -24.11 0.90
C CYS A 653 -40.77 -23.25 0.08
N GLY A 654 -41.18 -22.79 -1.09
CA GLY A 654 -40.39 -21.93 -1.95
C GLY A 654 -39.15 -22.58 -2.57
N HIS A 655 -38.40 -21.75 -3.31
CA HIS A 655 -37.24 -22.13 -4.11
C HIS A 655 -36.08 -22.80 -3.36
N PRO A 656 -35.75 -22.47 -2.09
CA PRO A 656 -34.66 -23.15 -1.37
C PRO A 656 -34.85 -24.66 -1.27
N SER A 657 -36.11 -25.13 -1.28
CA SER A 657 -36.43 -26.56 -1.21
C SER A 657 -36.03 -27.36 -2.45
N ILE A 658 -36.01 -26.75 -3.64
CA ILE A 658 -35.63 -27.44 -4.89
C ILE A 658 -34.14 -27.34 -5.19
N THR A 659 -33.45 -26.32 -4.70
CA THR A 659 -31.99 -26.18 -4.87
C THR A 659 -31.20 -26.88 -3.76
N GLY A 660 -31.88 -27.34 -2.70
CA GLY A 660 -31.26 -27.89 -1.50
C GLY A 660 -30.39 -26.86 -0.78
N PHE A 661 -30.86 -25.60 -0.73
CA PHE A 661 -30.16 -24.45 -0.14
C PHE A 661 -28.80 -24.12 -0.75
N LYS A 662 -28.47 -24.68 -1.91
CA LYS A 662 -27.29 -24.28 -2.65
C LYS A 662 -27.52 -22.91 -3.31
N PRO A 663 -26.47 -22.10 -3.48
CA PRO A 663 -26.54 -20.92 -4.33
C PRO A 663 -27.07 -21.30 -5.72
N ALA A 664 -27.95 -20.46 -6.23
CA ALA A 664 -28.56 -20.60 -7.55
C ALA A 664 -28.50 -19.26 -8.28
N ARG A 665 -28.78 -19.30 -9.57
CA ARG A 665 -28.86 -18.13 -10.45
C ARG A 665 -30.32 -17.71 -10.56
N ILE A 666 -30.73 -17.13 -11.68
CA ILE A 666 -32.14 -16.77 -11.87
C ILE A 666 -33.10 -17.96 -11.64
N ALA A 667 -34.18 -17.67 -10.92
CA ALA A 667 -35.25 -18.60 -10.56
C ALA A 667 -36.63 -17.96 -10.69
N GLY A 668 -37.67 -18.78 -10.69
CA GLY A 668 -39.03 -18.26 -10.76
C GLY A 668 -40.10 -19.33 -10.74
N GLU A 669 -41.28 -18.95 -11.20
CA GLU A 669 -42.45 -19.81 -11.21
C GLU A 669 -42.80 -20.21 -12.63
N MET A 670 -43.53 -21.32 -12.73
CA MET A 670 -44.02 -21.87 -13.99
C MET A 670 -45.48 -22.28 -13.84
N HIS A 671 -46.34 -21.71 -14.68
CA HIS A 671 -47.79 -21.86 -14.64
C HIS A 671 -48.29 -22.50 -15.93
N LYS A 672 -49.20 -23.48 -15.83
CA LYS A 672 -49.75 -24.16 -17.00
C LYS A 672 -50.77 -23.27 -17.69
N ALA A 673 -50.55 -22.94 -18.96
CA ALA A 673 -51.44 -22.09 -19.77
C ALA A 673 -52.34 -22.89 -20.73
N GLY A 674 -51.99 -24.14 -21.03
CA GLY A 674 -52.75 -25.02 -21.91
C GLY A 674 -52.16 -26.42 -22.00
N ILE A 675 -52.67 -27.24 -22.92
CA ILE A 675 -52.05 -28.55 -23.22
C ILE A 675 -50.72 -28.27 -23.93
N GLY A 676 -49.60 -28.68 -23.32
CA GLY A 676 -48.26 -28.46 -23.87
C GLY A 676 -47.82 -26.99 -23.88
N SER A 677 -48.46 -26.12 -23.09
CA SER A 677 -48.11 -24.69 -23.01
C SER A 677 -47.91 -24.22 -21.57
N TRP A 678 -46.79 -23.55 -21.32
CA TRP A 678 -46.35 -23.07 -20.02
C TRP A 678 -45.97 -21.59 -20.07
N GLN A 679 -46.29 -20.89 -18.99
CA GLN A 679 -45.86 -19.53 -18.73
C GLN A 679 -44.79 -19.54 -17.65
N ILE A 680 -43.64 -18.90 -17.90
CA ILE A 680 -42.59 -18.73 -16.90
C ILE A 680 -42.46 -17.27 -16.49
N ASN A 681 -42.07 -17.04 -15.24
CA ASN A 681 -41.70 -15.73 -14.74
C ASN A 681 -40.41 -15.82 -13.92
N SER A 682 -39.89 -14.69 -13.48
CA SER A 682 -38.71 -14.58 -12.61
C SER A 682 -39.10 -14.22 -11.15
N LYS A 683 -40.30 -14.63 -10.72
CA LYS A 683 -40.82 -14.36 -9.36
C LYS A 683 -40.18 -15.31 -8.34
N SER A 684 -38.99 -14.97 -7.89
CA SER A 684 -38.36 -15.55 -6.71
C SER A 684 -37.79 -14.45 -5.82
N GLY A 685 -38.38 -14.27 -4.63
CA GLY A 685 -37.83 -13.37 -3.60
C GLY A 685 -36.56 -13.90 -2.92
N ARG A 686 -35.98 -15.00 -3.41
CA ARG A 686 -34.77 -15.63 -2.86
C ARG A 686 -33.56 -15.53 -3.77
N TYR A 687 -33.80 -15.61 -5.07
CA TYR A 687 -32.73 -15.70 -6.06
C TYR A 687 -32.83 -14.69 -7.18
N SER A 688 -33.99 -14.04 -7.39
CA SER A 688 -34.23 -13.18 -8.56
C SER A 688 -34.64 -11.76 -8.20
N GLY A 689 -34.71 -11.41 -6.92
CA GLY A 689 -35.29 -10.14 -6.47
C GLY A 689 -34.47 -8.90 -6.82
N ASP A 690 -33.15 -9.05 -6.90
CA ASP A 690 -32.15 -7.97 -6.88
C ASP A 690 -31.30 -7.90 -8.16
N TYR A 691 -31.62 -8.65 -9.22
CA TYR A 691 -30.88 -8.53 -10.48
C TYR A 691 -31.24 -7.24 -11.23
N PRO A 692 -30.26 -6.43 -11.66
CA PRO A 692 -30.52 -5.20 -12.42
C PRO A 692 -31.08 -5.46 -13.84
N LYS A 693 -30.68 -6.56 -14.49
CA LYS A 693 -31.13 -6.95 -15.86
C LYS A 693 -32.02 -8.19 -15.87
N LYS A 694 -32.97 -8.24 -14.95
CA LYS A 694 -33.79 -9.43 -14.68
C LYS A 694 -34.53 -9.98 -15.91
N ASP A 695 -35.02 -9.09 -16.78
CA ASP A 695 -35.81 -9.48 -17.96
C ASP A 695 -34.94 -10.15 -19.03
N GLU A 696 -33.71 -9.67 -19.23
CA GLU A 696 -32.74 -10.29 -20.14
C GLU A 696 -32.36 -11.70 -19.65
N LEU A 697 -32.08 -11.83 -18.35
CA LEU A 697 -31.79 -13.13 -17.74
C LEU A 697 -32.98 -14.10 -17.84
N LEU A 698 -34.21 -13.61 -17.69
CA LEU A 698 -35.43 -14.41 -17.85
C LEU A 698 -35.61 -14.84 -19.31
N GLN A 699 -35.32 -13.96 -20.28
CA GLN A 699 -35.35 -14.30 -21.70
C GLN A 699 -34.33 -15.40 -22.04
N ASN A 700 -33.13 -15.34 -21.45
CA ASN A 700 -32.14 -16.42 -21.60
C ASN A 700 -32.60 -17.74 -20.98
N ALA A 701 -33.26 -17.68 -19.82
CA ALA A 701 -33.88 -18.86 -19.22
C ALA A 701 -34.99 -19.44 -20.12
N LEU A 702 -35.81 -18.59 -20.76
CA LEU A 702 -36.84 -19.01 -21.73
C LEU A 702 -36.24 -19.81 -22.88
N TYR A 703 -35.14 -19.33 -23.48
CA TYR A 703 -34.45 -20.06 -24.54
C TYR A 703 -33.98 -21.44 -24.06
N LYS A 704 -33.48 -21.53 -22.82
CA LYS A 704 -33.10 -22.82 -22.22
C LYS A 704 -34.30 -23.76 -22.10
N PHE A 705 -35.47 -23.28 -21.65
CA PHE A 705 -36.70 -24.08 -21.61
C PHE A 705 -37.11 -24.56 -23.00
N GLN A 706 -37.10 -23.68 -24.01
CA GLN A 706 -37.46 -24.02 -25.39
C GLN A 706 -36.49 -25.06 -25.99
N GLN A 707 -35.20 -24.99 -25.66
CA GLN A 707 -34.21 -25.99 -26.07
C GLN A 707 -34.41 -27.34 -25.37
N PHE A 708 -34.72 -27.32 -24.07
CA PHE A 708 -34.90 -28.55 -23.30
C PHE A 708 -36.20 -29.27 -23.68
N PHE A 709 -37.24 -28.51 -24.02
CA PHE A 709 -38.59 -29.00 -24.29
C PHE A 709 -39.13 -28.48 -25.64
N PRO A 710 -38.54 -28.89 -26.78
CA PRO A 710 -38.88 -28.32 -28.10
C PRO A 710 -40.29 -28.66 -28.60
N LYS A 711 -40.99 -29.59 -27.95
CA LYS A 711 -42.37 -29.98 -28.26
C LYS A 711 -43.42 -29.21 -27.45
N GLU A 712 -42.99 -28.39 -26.49
CA GLU A 712 -43.86 -27.58 -25.64
C GLU A 712 -43.63 -26.08 -25.90
N VAL A 713 -44.68 -25.29 -25.73
CA VAL A 713 -44.64 -23.84 -25.95
C VAL A 713 -44.40 -23.13 -24.63
N PHE A 714 -43.30 -22.37 -24.53
CA PHE A 714 -43.00 -21.53 -23.39
C PHE A 714 -43.10 -20.05 -23.76
N VAL A 715 -43.74 -19.27 -22.91
CA VAL A 715 -43.81 -17.81 -23.02
C VAL A 715 -43.56 -17.16 -21.66
N ILE A 716 -43.12 -15.91 -21.66
CA ILE A 716 -43.00 -15.12 -20.43
C ILE A 716 -44.40 -14.68 -19.98
N GLN A 717 -44.68 -14.83 -18.68
CA GLN A 717 -45.93 -14.36 -18.08
C GLN A 717 -45.93 -12.82 -18.05
N ALA A 718 -46.96 -12.19 -18.63
CA ALA A 718 -47.11 -10.73 -18.62
C ALA A 718 -47.40 -10.21 -17.19
N ASP A 719 -46.80 -9.08 -16.82
CA ASP A 719 -47.04 -8.46 -15.52
C ASP A 719 -48.52 -8.05 -15.37
N GLY A 720 -49.15 -8.49 -14.28
CA GLY A 720 -50.53 -8.15 -13.94
C GLY A 720 -51.62 -9.11 -14.42
N THR A 721 -51.32 -10.25 -15.07
CA THR A 721 -52.38 -11.24 -15.39
C THR A 721 -52.79 -12.01 -14.12
N PRO A 722 -54.08 -12.03 -13.72
CA PRO A 722 -54.52 -12.77 -12.55
C PRO A 722 -54.32 -14.26 -12.76
N THR A 723 -53.74 -14.91 -11.75
CA THR A 723 -53.65 -16.37 -11.66
C THR A 723 -55.06 -16.93 -11.72
N ILE A 724 -55.37 -17.79 -12.69
CA ILE A 724 -56.68 -18.46 -12.75
C ILE A 724 -56.78 -19.43 -11.56
N VAL A 725 -57.34 -18.95 -10.46
CA VAL A 725 -57.74 -19.77 -9.31
C VAL A 725 -59.16 -20.27 -9.59
N ILE A 726 -59.29 -21.52 -10.02
CA ILE A 726 -60.58 -22.22 -10.01
C ILE A 726 -60.69 -22.92 -8.64
N PRO A 727 -61.79 -22.73 -7.88
CA PRO A 727 -61.93 -23.31 -6.55
C PRO A 727 -61.95 -24.85 -6.58
N PRO A 728 -61.56 -25.51 -5.48
CA PRO A 728 -61.52 -26.97 -5.41
C PRO A 728 -62.95 -27.52 -5.32
N GLY A 729 -63.46 -28.04 -6.44
CA GLY A 729 -64.75 -28.73 -6.51
C GLY A 729 -64.56 -30.24 -6.58
N SER A 730 -64.93 -30.92 -5.49
CA SER A 730 -65.39 -32.32 -5.39
C SER A 730 -64.60 -33.40 -6.16
N GLU A 731 -63.57 -33.96 -5.53
CA GLU A 731 -63.20 -35.37 -5.76
C GLU A 731 -64.28 -36.25 -5.12
N GLN A 732 -65.15 -36.84 -5.94
CA GLN A 732 -65.95 -38.00 -5.54
C GLN A 732 -65.06 -39.24 -5.63
N ASP A 733 -64.92 -39.94 -4.51
CA ASP A 733 -64.42 -41.30 -4.42
C ASP A 733 -65.22 -42.22 -5.37
N SER A 734 -64.63 -42.60 -6.49
CA SER A 734 -65.00 -43.81 -7.21
C SER A 734 -63.97 -44.90 -6.87
N LYS A 735 -64.29 -45.71 -5.87
CA LYS A 735 -63.66 -47.03 -5.68
C LYS A 735 -63.94 -47.92 -6.90
N PRO A 736 -63.06 -48.88 -7.21
CA PRO A 736 -63.22 -49.74 -8.38
C PRO A 736 -64.37 -50.74 -8.19
N ALA A 737 -65.28 -50.75 -9.15
CA ALA A 737 -65.72 -51.92 -9.91
C ALA A 737 -65.97 -51.47 -11.35
#